data_AF-A0AAJ5FGN2-F1
#
_entry.id   AF-A0AAJ5FGN2-F1
#
_cell.length_a   1.000
_cell.length_b   1.000
_cell.length_c   1.000
_cell.angle_alpha   90.00
_cell.angle_beta   90.00
_cell.angle_gamma   90.00
#
_symmetry.space_group_name_H-M   'P 1'
#
loop_
_entity.id
_entity.type
_entity.pdbx_description
1 polymer ?
#
loop_
_entity_poly.entity_id
_entity_poly.type
_entity_poly.pdbx_seq_one_letter_code
_entity_poly.pdbx_strand_id
1 'polypeptide(L)'
;MDKEPYGIGLDIGTSSIGWSVVDMNGRIKRVKGQTGLGVRLFEEGQAAAERRGYRTTRRRLSRRRWRLRLLREIFDEPISAIDASFFARQKASNVSPKDTKLVTTYRLFSDQSDGEFYEKYPTIYHLRQALMTEHRQFDLREIYLAIHHIVKYRGNFLRSGNPQKFQPGKLDFNERFTRINRAWLGVFDELAPQLPEEDLEDVTAIILDTTRSRLDRQRDLVKQLMKMTGNQKSWKPILTAFCKAILGLKAQVYLVLGLDVAKEDQKSLTFSLADIEDHRDDLAALMDEKQTALLEKLVDLQAAIQLTEIMPDGKGFSESMVQSYVNHKEHLCWLKEYATVQTDEQRRTKVLLAYDHYIDGNDKGKAETTGDFYNELRRLLKGDTSELAQKMMNAIELEKFMPKQRTKGNGVIPYQVHQQELDAIIENQKDYYPFLAAPNPVVEDQREQPYKLDELVHFRVPYYVGPMITAEEQAKTAAGQFAWMVRKESGDITVWNFDKKVDRVASATNFIARMKTTDTYLIGEDVLPLQSLIYQRFMVLNELNGIRVNGERLRRDQKQRLYNQVFKTRRTVSIKAIQENLVNHGDVDKRQVIEGLADPKNFNSSLSTYQDLKAILSTAVDDPKRQVDIEKIINWSTVFEDQRIFKDKLQEIGWLTDTQRNRLSAKRYRGWGRLSARLLTEIQDAQGQSIMDQLWQTQHTFMQIVHEPDYAAAITAINAAGFKDRTLETTIDELYTSPQNKKALRQIVAVVRDIQAARHGQVPSRIFIEAARGAMDNPQRTRRRQKQLTDLFADRAKEIVSQTVTEELKDQIAGKAKFTDRLLLYFLQNGRDMYTGEKLNIDRLSQYDIDHILPQSLIKDDSLDNRVLVQQRINRDKNDSFAADLYASKMQGTWELWRSAGLVSARKLRHLLMRADEINKYATGFVNRQLVETRQVIKLTTDVLSSLYDPEKTQLISVKAALSHQLRTELKLPKLRELNDYHHALDAYLAARIGTYLLKRYPKLERFFVYGQYKVAPQLDLRRFNFIHDLVLDKQVIDPDTGELLWDREADIKYLEHLNGLKHLLVTHEVFEDHGALFDQTIYPARKAQNKKLIPTKQGRDTAIYGGYSGQNTAYLAIVKVHDKVDYLKVMAVPIRVVSEVNQQRKLGLAAEKAYLKKLFLPKLQEQISHTINPIKSVFSLIFIFYGLNLAGGSSGEKLFGCL
;
A
#
# COMPACT_ATOMS: atom_id res chain seq x y z
N MET A 1 1.45 41.66 34.87
CA MET A 1 1.37 40.25 35.30
C MET A 1 2.63 39.58 34.83
N ASP A 2 3.52 39.23 35.75
CA ASP A 2 4.75 38.52 35.43
C ASP A 2 4.40 37.17 34.81
N LYS A 3 4.76 37.02 33.53
CA LYS A 3 4.47 35.83 32.75
C LYS A 3 5.48 34.76 33.12
N GLU A 4 5.25 34.07 34.25
CA GLU A 4 6.09 32.95 34.69
C GLU A 4 6.28 31.93 33.55
N PRO A 5 7.51 31.42 33.34
CA PRO A 5 7.79 30.40 32.34
C PRO A 5 6.99 29.12 32.57
N TYR A 6 6.70 28.39 31.50
CA TYR A 6 5.90 27.18 31.55
C TYR A 6 6.34 26.16 30.47
N GLY A 7 6.01 24.89 30.70
CA GLY A 7 6.24 23.80 29.75
C GLY A 7 4.94 23.18 29.26
N ILE A 8 5.00 22.49 28.12
CA ILE A 8 3.91 21.69 27.55
C ILE A 8 4.37 20.24 27.45
N GLY A 9 3.62 19.29 27.97
CA GLY A 9 3.83 17.85 27.69
C GLY A 9 2.88 17.37 26.62
N LEU A 10 3.34 16.50 25.72
CA LEU A 10 2.56 15.91 24.63
C LEU A 10 2.76 14.39 24.58
N ASP A 11 1.66 13.64 24.54
CA ASP A 11 1.63 12.21 24.19
C ASP A 11 0.95 12.06 22.82
N ILE A 12 1.73 11.69 21.80
CA ILE A 12 1.27 11.63 20.41
C ILE A 12 0.87 10.19 20.06
N GLY A 13 -0.44 9.98 19.86
CA GLY A 13 -1.05 8.78 19.31
C GLY A 13 -1.42 8.91 17.82
N THR A 14 -1.97 7.83 17.25
CA THR A 14 -2.45 7.81 15.85
C THR A 14 -3.75 8.58 15.63
N SER A 15 -4.58 8.67 16.67
CA SER A 15 -5.91 9.31 16.68
C SER A 15 -6.16 10.15 17.95
N SER A 16 -5.10 10.41 18.71
CA SER A 16 -5.17 11.14 19.98
C SER A 16 -3.88 11.93 20.24
N ILE A 17 -4.00 13.07 20.91
CA ILE A 17 -2.90 13.83 21.50
C ILE A 17 -3.25 14.11 22.94
N GLY A 18 -2.57 13.44 23.88
CA GLY A 18 -2.57 13.86 25.26
C GLY A 18 -1.75 15.15 25.41
N TRP A 19 -2.19 16.07 26.26
CA TRP A 19 -1.44 17.29 26.53
C TRP A 19 -1.48 17.67 28.01
N SER A 20 -0.42 18.33 28.47
CA SER A 20 -0.33 18.90 29.82
C SER A 20 0.38 20.27 29.78
N VAL A 21 0.10 21.12 30.75
CA VAL A 21 0.74 22.43 30.96
C VAL A 21 1.34 22.43 32.34
N VAL A 22 2.65 22.60 32.42
CA VAL A 22 3.41 22.51 33.68
C VAL A 22 4.22 23.76 33.96
N ASP A 23 4.56 23.99 35.23
CA ASP A 23 5.60 24.94 35.62
C ASP A 23 7.01 24.36 35.38
N MET A 24 8.04 25.12 35.74
CA MET A 24 9.44 24.71 35.55
C MET A 24 9.89 23.56 36.48
N ASN A 25 9.06 23.21 37.47
CA ASN A 25 9.23 22.06 38.37
C ASN A 25 8.41 20.84 37.92
N GLY A 26 7.67 20.96 36.81
CA GLY A 26 6.86 19.88 36.27
C GLY A 26 5.53 19.67 37.01
N ARG A 27 5.00 20.68 37.72
CA ARG A 27 3.66 20.63 38.34
C ARG A 27 2.61 21.23 37.41
N ILE A 28 1.40 20.66 37.39
CA ILE A 28 0.31 21.14 36.51
C ILE A 28 -0.08 22.58 36.86
N LYS A 29 -0.15 23.44 35.85
CA LYS A 29 -0.69 24.80 35.97
C LYS A 29 -2.17 24.85 35.61
N ARG A 30 -2.89 25.80 36.20
CA ARG A 30 -4.23 26.18 35.70
C ARG A 30 -4.09 27.18 34.56
N VAL A 31 -4.90 27.00 33.53
CA VAL A 31 -4.95 27.86 32.35
C VAL A 31 -6.41 28.27 32.13
N LYS A 32 -6.70 29.57 32.15
CA LYS A 32 -8.09 30.11 32.03
C LYS A 32 -9.10 29.40 32.94
N GLY A 33 -8.72 29.11 34.19
CA GLY A 33 -9.59 28.44 35.15
C GLY A 33 -9.74 26.93 34.95
N GLN A 34 -9.08 26.31 33.96
CA GLN A 34 -9.08 24.86 33.76
C GLN A 34 -7.76 24.25 34.23
N THR A 35 -7.78 22.98 34.66
CA THR A 35 -6.57 22.19 34.90
C THR A 35 -5.85 22.00 33.56
N GLY A 36 -4.58 22.36 33.45
CA GLY A 36 -3.79 22.23 32.23
C GLY A 36 -3.43 20.78 31.92
N LEU A 37 -4.43 19.92 31.72
CA LEU A 37 -4.30 18.50 31.48
C LEU A 37 -5.51 18.03 30.66
N GLY A 38 -5.28 17.40 29.51
CA GLY A 38 -6.37 17.01 28.62
C GLY A 38 -5.95 16.14 27.44
N VAL A 39 -6.93 15.85 26.58
CA VAL A 39 -6.77 15.00 25.40
C VAL A 39 -7.47 15.65 24.21
N ARG A 40 -6.83 15.59 23.04
CA ARG A 40 -7.41 15.91 21.74
C ARG A 40 -7.57 14.64 20.93
N LEU A 41 -8.80 14.24 20.65
CA LEU A 41 -9.14 13.08 19.82
C LEU A 41 -9.46 13.53 18.38
N PHE A 42 -9.04 12.75 17.39
CA PHE A 42 -9.26 13.04 15.98
C PHE A 42 -9.31 11.75 15.16
N GLU A 43 -9.96 11.79 14.00
CA GLU A 43 -9.96 10.63 13.09
C GLU A 43 -8.60 10.48 12.42
N GLU A 44 -8.12 9.25 12.26
CA GLU A 44 -6.84 9.00 11.59
C GLU A 44 -6.85 9.47 10.12
N GLY A 45 -5.73 10.03 9.64
CA GLY A 45 -5.61 10.47 8.25
C GLY A 45 -5.63 9.29 7.27
N GLN A 46 -6.62 9.26 6.37
CA GLN A 46 -6.76 8.18 5.38
C GLN A 46 -5.93 8.40 4.11
N ALA A 47 -5.46 7.32 3.50
CA ALA A 47 -4.78 7.36 2.22
C ALA A 47 -5.75 7.64 1.05
N ALA A 48 -5.27 8.32 0.01
CA ALA A 48 -6.10 8.71 -1.14
C ALA A 48 -6.34 7.59 -2.18
N ALA A 49 -6.01 6.33 -1.85
CA ALA A 49 -6.04 5.20 -2.78
C ALA A 49 -7.46 4.89 -3.29
N GLU A 50 -8.45 4.79 -2.38
CA GLU A 50 -9.84 4.50 -2.75
C GLU A 50 -10.43 5.60 -3.65
N ARG A 51 -10.20 6.87 -3.30
CA ARG A 51 -10.59 8.03 -4.11
C ARG A 51 -9.97 8.00 -5.51
N ARG A 52 -8.72 7.54 -5.63
CA ARG A 52 -8.04 7.33 -6.92
C ARG A 52 -8.76 6.25 -7.74
N GLY A 53 -9.11 5.12 -7.13
CA GLY A 53 -9.88 4.05 -7.77
C GLY A 53 -11.21 4.54 -8.37
N TYR A 54 -12.02 5.25 -7.59
CA TYR A 54 -13.28 5.81 -8.09
C TYR A 54 -13.08 6.83 -9.22
N ARG A 55 -12.05 7.67 -9.14
CA ARG A 55 -11.73 8.65 -10.19
C ARG A 55 -11.35 7.95 -11.50
N THR A 56 -10.53 6.90 -11.45
CA THR A 56 -10.15 6.10 -12.61
C THR A 56 -11.37 5.46 -13.28
N THR A 57 -12.26 4.85 -12.49
CA THR A 57 -13.50 4.24 -13.00
C THR A 57 -14.39 5.26 -13.70
N ARG A 58 -14.59 6.45 -13.10
CA ARG A 58 -15.37 7.53 -13.74
C ARG A 58 -14.79 7.97 -15.08
N ARG A 59 -13.46 8.15 -15.15
CA ARG A 59 -12.76 8.52 -16.40
C ARG A 59 -12.90 7.43 -17.47
N ARG A 60 -12.73 6.16 -17.10
CA ARG A 60 -12.93 5.00 -18.00
C ARG A 60 -14.33 4.99 -18.59
N LEU A 61 -15.36 5.15 -17.76
CA LEU A 61 -16.76 5.20 -18.21
C LEU A 61 -17.07 6.44 -19.06
N SER A 62 -16.43 7.58 -18.80
CA SER A 62 -16.53 8.78 -19.64
C SER A 62 -15.91 8.56 -21.02
N ARG A 63 -14.68 8.05 -21.08
CA ARG A 63 -13.97 7.75 -22.34
C ARG A 63 -14.70 6.70 -23.18
N ARG A 64 -15.31 5.69 -22.55
CA ARG A 64 -16.17 4.74 -23.25
C ARG A 64 -17.37 5.44 -23.90
N ARG A 65 -18.07 6.32 -23.17
CA ARG A 65 -19.19 7.10 -23.72
C ARG A 65 -18.75 8.03 -24.85
N TRP A 66 -17.58 8.66 -24.72
CA TRP A 66 -16.99 9.51 -25.75
C TRP A 66 -16.75 8.74 -27.05
N ARG A 67 -16.16 7.54 -27.01
CA ARG A 67 -15.98 6.71 -28.21
C ARG A 67 -17.31 6.26 -28.84
N LEU A 68 -18.28 5.86 -28.02
CA LEU A 68 -19.59 5.46 -28.52
C LEU A 68 -20.36 6.63 -29.15
N ARG A 69 -20.14 7.86 -28.66
CA ARG A 69 -20.66 9.07 -29.30
C ARG A 69 -20.04 9.28 -30.68
N LEU A 70 -18.71 9.15 -30.81
CA LEU A 70 -18.02 9.27 -32.10
C LEU A 70 -18.49 8.18 -33.08
N LEU A 71 -18.69 6.94 -32.61
CA LEU A 71 -19.27 5.87 -33.43
C LEU A 71 -20.66 6.25 -33.92
N ARG A 72 -21.53 6.72 -33.02
CA ARG A 72 -22.87 7.16 -33.38
C ARG A 72 -22.84 8.28 -34.41
N GLU A 73 -21.96 9.27 -34.26
CA GLU A 73 -21.81 10.38 -35.22
C GLU A 73 -21.46 9.88 -36.63
N ILE A 74 -20.69 8.79 -36.76
CA ILE A 74 -20.38 8.18 -38.07
C ILE A 74 -21.61 7.49 -38.69
N PHE A 75 -22.46 6.88 -37.87
CA PHE A 75 -23.63 6.12 -38.32
C PHE A 75 -24.93 6.94 -38.33
N ASP A 76 -24.92 8.19 -37.85
CA ASP A 76 -26.12 8.97 -37.58
C ASP A 76 -26.94 9.22 -38.84
N GLU A 77 -26.31 9.80 -39.86
CA GLU A 77 -26.94 10.10 -41.15
C GLU A 77 -27.38 8.82 -41.89
N PRO A 78 -26.50 7.80 -42.10
CA PRO A 78 -26.91 6.56 -42.77
C PRO A 78 -28.06 5.81 -42.11
N ILE A 79 -28.07 5.72 -40.77
CA ILE A 79 -29.16 5.02 -40.05
C ILE A 79 -30.42 5.87 -40.01
N SER A 80 -30.32 7.18 -39.83
CA SER A 80 -31.50 8.05 -39.75
C SER A 80 -32.27 8.10 -41.06
N ALA A 81 -31.60 7.88 -42.20
CA ALA A 81 -32.25 7.73 -43.50
C ALA A 81 -33.17 6.49 -43.59
N ILE A 82 -32.89 5.45 -42.80
CA ILE A 82 -33.68 4.20 -42.75
C ILE A 82 -34.67 4.24 -41.57
N ASP A 83 -34.21 4.71 -40.41
CA ASP A 83 -34.93 4.68 -39.14
C ASP A 83 -34.51 5.87 -38.27
N ALA A 84 -35.12 7.03 -38.53
CA ALA A 84 -34.85 8.29 -37.85
C ALA A 84 -34.99 8.25 -36.32
N SER A 85 -35.71 7.26 -35.76
CA SER A 85 -35.93 7.16 -34.32
C SER A 85 -35.11 6.05 -33.65
N PHE A 86 -34.28 5.31 -34.39
CA PHE A 86 -33.46 4.21 -33.86
C PHE A 86 -32.61 4.61 -32.64
N PHE A 87 -31.80 5.66 -32.76
CA PHE A 87 -30.96 6.13 -31.65
C PHE A 87 -31.75 6.73 -30.49
N ALA A 88 -32.90 7.34 -30.78
CA ALA A 88 -33.81 7.85 -29.74
C ALA A 88 -34.38 6.70 -28.91
N ARG A 89 -34.83 5.61 -29.55
CA ARG A 89 -35.27 4.39 -28.88
C ARG A 89 -34.14 3.80 -28.07
N GLN A 90 -32.94 3.60 -28.65
CA GLN A 90 -31.77 3.09 -27.92
C GLN A 90 -31.45 3.92 -26.65
N LYS A 91 -31.59 5.24 -26.69
CA LYS A 91 -31.39 6.12 -25.52
C LYS A 91 -32.47 5.95 -24.46
N ALA A 92 -33.70 5.64 -24.86
CA ALA A 92 -34.85 5.39 -23.99
C ALA A 92 -34.93 3.95 -23.45
N SER A 93 -34.02 3.04 -23.83
CA SER A 93 -34.09 1.61 -23.50
C SER A 93 -34.07 1.26 -22.00
N ASN A 94 -33.74 2.23 -21.14
CA ASN A 94 -33.70 2.07 -19.68
C ASN A 94 -34.83 2.81 -18.96
N VAL A 95 -35.80 3.35 -19.71
CA VAL A 95 -37.04 3.94 -19.21
C VAL A 95 -38.04 2.80 -19.02
N SER A 96 -38.68 2.75 -17.85
CA SER A 96 -39.64 1.70 -17.52
C SER A 96 -40.94 1.91 -18.29
N PRO A 97 -41.63 0.84 -18.72
CA PRO A 97 -43.01 0.93 -19.21
C PRO A 97 -44.01 1.55 -18.22
N LYS A 98 -43.67 1.55 -16.92
CA LYS A 98 -44.48 2.18 -15.87
C LYS A 98 -44.27 3.70 -15.76
N ASP A 99 -43.28 4.26 -16.46
CA ASP A 99 -42.99 5.69 -16.45
C ASP A 99 -43.84 6.39 -17.51
N THR A 100 -44.64 7.37 -17.09
CA THR A 100 -45.54 8.13 -17.98
C THR A 100 -44.80 8.93 -19.06
N LYS A 101 -43.48 9.12 -18.91
CA LYS A 101 -42.64 9.74 -19.95
C LYS A 101 -42.40 8.81 -21.15
N LEU A 102 -42.67 7.51 -21.02
CA LEU A 102 -42.60 6.59 -22.14
C LEU A 102 -43.90 6.66 -22.94
N VAL A 103 -43.90 7.45 -24.01
CA VAL A 103 -45.08 7.70 -24.87
C VAL A 103 -45.45 6.46 -25.70
N THR A 104 -44.47 5.63 -26.06
CA THR A 104 -44.66 4.45 -26.90
C THR A 104 -43.90 3.25 -26.34
N THR A 105 -44.47 2.05 -26.46
CA THR A 105 -43.78 0.80 -26.12
C THR A 105 -42.42 0.73 -26.83
N TYR A 106 -41.36 0.51 -26.05
CA TYR A 106 -40.01 0.37 -26.59
C TYR A 106 -39.94 -0.83 -27.56
N ARG A 107 -39.36 -0.60 -28.74
CA ARG A 107 -38.94 -1.62 -29.71
C ARG A 107 -37.55 -1.27 -30.22
N LEU A 108 -36.71 -2.27 -30.46
CA LEU A 108 -35.37 -2.06 -31.00
C LEU A 108 -35.46 -1.61 -32.47
N PHE A 109 -36.31 -2.26 -33.27
CA PHE A 109 -36.56 -1.95 -34.68
C PHE A 109 -37.96 -1.38 -34.89
N SER A 110 -38.12 -0.50 -35.89
CA SER A 110 -39.41 0.11 -36.23
C SER A 110 -40.29 -0.75 -37.14
N ASP A 111 -39.67 -1.67 -37.85
CA ASP A 111 -40.17 -2.39 -39.03
C ASP A 111 -40.10 -3.92 -38.89
N GLN A 112 -39.53 -4.45 -37.81
CA GLN A 112 -39.55 -5.88 -37.45
C GLN A 112 -39.77 -6.03 -35.94
N SER A 113 -40.16 -7.23 -35.50
CA SER A 113 -40.30 -7.50 -34.08
C SER A 113 -38.95 -7.81 -33.43
N ASP A 114 -38.77 -7.39 -32.18
CA ASP A 114 -37.57 -7.74 -31.41
C ASP A 114 -37.43 -9.27 -31.24
N GLY A 115 -38.56 -10.01 -31.23
CA GLY A 115 -38.59 -11.46 -31.13
C GLY A 115 -37.94 -12.16 -32.32
N GLU A 116 -38.30 -11.77 -33.54
CA GLU A 116 -37.69 -12.30 -34.78
C GLU A 116 -36.17 -12.05 -34.80
N PHE A 117 -35.74 -10.84 -34.38
CA PHE A 117 -34.33 -10.51 -34.27
C PHE A 117 -33.58 -11.42 -33.27
N TYR A 118 -34.14 -11.67 -32.09
CA TYR A 118 -33.52 -12.52 -31.08
C TYR A 118 -33.59 -14.01 -31.40
N GLU A 119 -34.60 -14.47 -32.15
CA GLU A 119 -34.67 -15.83 -32.64
C GLU A 119 -33.57 -16.10 -33.69
N LYS A 120 -33.39 -15.15 -34.61
CA LYS A 120 -32.30 -15.18 -35.61
C LYS A 120 -30.92 -15.05 -34.95
N TYR A 121 -30.80 -14.16 -33.97
CA TYR A 121 -29.55 -13.89 -33.27
C TYR A 121 -29.71 -13.96 -31.75
N PRO A 122 -29.66 -15.18 -31.14
CA PRO A 122 -29.87 -15.35 -29.70
C PRO A 122 -28.87 -14.59 -28.83
N THR A 123 -27.69 -14.30 -29.39
CA THR A 123 -26.66 -13.51 -28.71
C THR A 123 -25.95 -12.61 -29.72
N ILE A 124 -25.34 -11.52 -29.24
CA ILE A 124 -24.58 -10.59 -30.10
C ILE A 124 -23.43 -11.26 -30.87
N TYR A 125 -22.95 -12.41 -30.41
CA TYR A 125 -21.89 -13.16 -31.07
C TYR A 125 -22.41 -13.95 -32.28
N HIS A 126 -23.68 -14.38 -32.27
CA HIS A 126 -24.30 -14.94 -33.49
C HIS A 126 -24.36 -13.89 -34.59
N LEU A 127 -24.75 -12.66 -34.24
CA LEU A 127 -24.78 -11.55 -35.20
C LEU A 127 -23.38 -11.20 -35.72
N ARG A 128 -22.37 -11.10 -34.84
CA ARG A 128 -20.98 -10.85 -35.26
C ARG A 128 -20.45 -11.96 -36.18
N GLN A 129 -20.71 -13.23 -35.85
CA GLN A 129 -20.31 -14.35 -36.69
C GLN A 129 -20.96 -14.28 -38.06
N ALA A 130 -22.29 -14.09 -38.12
CA ALA A 130 -23.03 -13.95 -39.36
C ALA A 130 -22.48 -12.80 -40.22
N LEU A 131 -22.22 -11.63 -39.63
CA LEU A 131 -21.65 -10.48 -40.32
C LEU A 131 -20.24 -10.73 -40.89
N MET A 132 -19.48 -11.66 -40.33
CA MET A 132 -18.15 -12.01 -40.85
C MET A 132 -18.19 -13.12 -41.91
N THR A 133 -19.14 -14.06 -41.81
CA THR A 133 -19.12 -15.30 -42.63
C THR A 133 -20.21 -15.39 -43.67
N GLU A 134 -21.33 -14.67 -43.54
CA GLU A 134 -22.40 -14.67 -44.55
C GLU A 134 -22.17 -13.52 -45.55
N HIS A 135 -21.94 -13.86 -46.81
CA HIS A 135 -21.70 -12.88 -47.88
C HIS A 135 -23.00 -12.34 -48.47
N ARG A 136 -23.69 -11.48 -47.74
CA ARG A 136 -24.92 -10.79 -48.17
C ARG A 136 -24.99 -9.38 -47.60
N GLN A 137 -25.92 -8.56 -48.10
CA GLN A 137 -26.22 -7.27 -47.48
C GLN A 137 -26.92 -7.48 -46.13
N PHE A 138 -26.40 -6.86 -45.07
CA PHE A 138 -27.05 -6.81 -43.76
C PHE A 138 -27.75 -5.46 -43.53
N ASP A 139 -28.69 -5.44 -42.58
CA ASP A 139 -29.30 -4.20 -42.12
C ASP A 139 -28.26 -3.34 -41.40
N LEU A 140 -28.20 -2.04 -41.72
CA LEU A 140 -27.20 -1.14 -41.18
C LEU A 140 -27.30 -0.97 -39.64
N ARG A 141 -28.49 -1.13 -39.08
CA ARG A 141 -28.74 -1.13 -37.63
C ARG A 141 -28.13 -2.38 -36.97
N GLU A 142 -28.17 -3.54 -37.64
CA GLU A 142 -27.51 -4.77 -37.17
C GLU A 142 -25.98 -4.59 -37.17
N ILE A 143 -25.41 -4.05 -38.26
CA ILE A 143 -23.99 -3.72 -38.37
C ILE A 143 -23.57 -2.77 -37.23
N TYR A 144 -24.34 -1.71 -36.99
CA TYR A 144 -24.06 -0.77 -35.90
C TYR A 144 -24.10 -1.46 -34.52
N LEU A 145 -25.05 -2.36 -34.25
CA LEU A 145 -25.13 -3.07 -32.96
C LEU A 145 -23.88 -3.93 -32.72
N ALA A 146 -23.36 -4.62 -33.75
CA ALA A 146 -22.15 -5.41 -33.67
C ALA A 146 -20.90 -4.55 -33.42
N ILE A 147 -20.71 -3.48 -34.20
CA ILE A 147 -19.57 -2.57 -34.05
C ILE A 147 -19.65 -1.80 -32.72
N HIS A 148 -20.84 -1.38 -32.31
CA HIS A 148 -21.07 -0.76 -31.00
C HIS A 148 -20.66 -1.71 -29.86
N HIS A 149 -20.94 -3.01 -29.98
CA HIS A 149 -20.48 -4.01 -29.01
C HIS A 149 -18.95 -4.09 -28.96
N ILE A 150 -18.28 -4.17 -30.11
CA ILE A 150 -16.81 -4.19 -30.23
C ILE A 150 -16.19 -2.94 -29.59
N VAL A 151 -16.63 -1.73 -29.97
CA VAL A 151 -16.08 -0.46 -29.45
C VAL A 151 -16.33 -0.31 -27.93
N LYS A 152 -17.48 -0.80 -27.43
CA LYS A 152 -17.84 -0.75 -26.01
C LYS A 152 -17.00 -1.69 -25.16
N TYR A 153 -16.68 -2.88 -25.69
CA TYR A 153 -15.99 -3.98 -25.01
C TYR A 153 -14.70 -4.39 -25.73
N ARG A 154 -13.91 -3.41 -26.14
CA ARG A 154 -12.74 -3.55 -27.03
C ARG A 154 -11.50 -4.30 -26.47
N GLY A 155 -11.64 -5.11 -25.44
CA GLY A 155 -10.51 -5.86 -24.85
C GLY A 155 -9.46 -5.02 -24.13
N ASN A 156 -8.37 -5.68 -23.70
CA ASN A 156 -7.23 -5.08 -23.00
C ASN A 156 -6.08 -4.68 -23.95
N PHE A 157 -5.16 -3.85 -23.44
CA PHE A 157 -4.01 -3.29 -24.18
C PHE A 157 -2.68 -3.74 -23.55
N LEU A 158 -2.62 -4.98 -23.07
CA LEU A 158 -1.43 -5.50 -22.37
C LEU A 158 -0.38 -6.06 -23.34
N ARG A 159 -0.80 -6.45 -24.54
CA ARG A 159 0.07 -6.94 -25.60
C ARG A 159 0.24 -5.89 -26.69
N SER A 160 1.48 -5.57 -27.00
CA SER A 160 1.85 -4.75 -28.16
C SER A 160 1.90 -5.60 -29.42
N GLY A 161 1.63 -4.99 -30.58
CA GLY A 161 1.78 -5.65 -31.88
C GLY A 161 0.56 -5.45 -32.78
N ASN A 162 0.80 -5.64 -34.07
CA ASN A 162 -0.17 -5.48 -35.15
C ASN A 162 -1.29 -6.53 -35.05
N PRO A 163 -2.57 -6.11 -35.04
CA PRO A 163 -3.71 -7.03 -35.01
C PRO A 163 -3.72 -8.08 -36.12
N GLN A 164 -3.30 -7.75 -37.34
CA GLN A 164 -3.30 -8.68 -38.47
C GLN A 164 -2.34 -9.87 -38.26
N LYS A 165 -1.26 -9.66 -37.51
CA LYS A 165 -0.26 -10.71 -37.19
C LYS A 165 -0.60 -11.47 -35.91
N PHE A 166 -1.64 -11.08 -35.19
CA PHE A 166 -2.00 -11.68 -33.92
C PHE A 166 -2.67 -13.03 -34.13
N GLN A 167 -2.11 -14.10 -33.57
CA GLN A 167 -2.70 -15.44 -33.61
C GLN A 167 -3.19 -15.83 -32.21
N PRO A 168 -4.50 -15.78 -31.93
CA PRO A 168 -5.05 -15.99 -30.58
C PRO A 168 -4.81 -17.40 -30.01
N GLY A 169 -4.66 -18.41 -30.87
CA GLY A 169 -4.57 -19.83 -30.50
C GLY A 169 -3.14 -20.41 -30.41
N LYS A 170 -2.13 -19.73 -30.96
CA LYS A 170 -0.75 -20.25 -31.00
C LYS A 170 0.07 -19.78 -29.80
N LEU A 171 0.39 -20.71 -28.90
CA LEU A 171 1.23 -20.47 -27.73
C LEU A 171 2.67 -20.90 -27.99
N ASP A 172 3.59 -19.95 -28.06
CA ASP A 172 5.03 -20.23 -28.05
C ASP A 172 5.50 -20.43 -26.60
N PHE A 173 5.56 -21.68 -26.15
CA PHE A 173 6.05 -22.01 -24.81
C PHE A 173 7.57 -21.83 -24.69
N ASN A 174 8.34 -22.03 -25.76
CA ASN A 174 9.79 -21.82 -25.76
C ASN A 174 10.11 -20.35 -25.43
N GLU A 175 9.61 -19.39 -26.21
CA GLU A 175 9.90 -17.97 -26.01
C GLU A 175 9.47 -17.50 -24.60
N ARG A 176 8.31 -18.00 -24.14
CA ARG A 176 7.75 -17.64 -22.83
C ARG A 176 8.55 -18.25 -21.69
N PHE A 177 8.98 -19.50 -21.80
CA PHE A 177 9.79 -20.16 -20.77
C PHE A 177 11.18 -19.54 -20.71
N THR A 178 11.83 -19.23 -21.84
CA THR A 178 13.09 -18.47 -21.86
C THR A 178 12.96 -17.12 -21.16
N ARG A 179 11.87 -16.39 -21.42
CA ARG A 179 11.59 -15.10 -20.75
C ARG A 179 11.33 -15.26 -19.25
N ILE A 180 10.67 -16.34 -18.84
CA ILE A 180 10.44 -16.66 -17.44
C ILE A 180 11.77 -17.04 -16.78
N ASN A 181 12.57 -17.94 -17.36
CA ASN A 181 13.89 -18.36 -16.88
C ASN A 181 14.79 -17.14 -16.62
N ARG A 182 14.81 -16.17 -17.55
CA ARG A 182 15.59 -14.93 -17.36
C ARG A 182 15.15 -14.12 -16.13
N ALA A 183 13.85 -14.04 -15.85
CA ALA A 183 13.34 -13.37 -14.65
C ALA A 183 13.51 -14.23 -13.39
N TRP A 184 13.37 -15.55 -13.54
CA TRP A 184 13.47 -16.57 -12.50
C TRP A 184 14.86 -16.58 -11.87
N LEU A 185 15.92 -16.53 -12.68
CA LEU A 185 17.32 -16.41 -12.23
C LEU A 185 17.63 -15.09 -11.51
N GLY A 186 16.77 -14.07 -11.66
CA GLY A 186 16.87 -12.86 -10.86
C GLY A 186 16.41 -13.08 -9.42
N VAL A 187 15.40 -13.93 -9.25
CA VAL A 187 14.70 -14.19 -7.99
C VAL A 187 15.31 -15.35 -7.22
N PHE A 188 15.67 -16.42 -7.93
CA PHE A 188 16.26 -17.64 -7.40
C PHE A 188 17.74 -17.73 -7.79
N ASP A 189 18.53 -18.53 -7.07
CA ASP A 189 19.97 -18.66 -7.30
C ASP A 189 20.30 -19.38 -8.63
N GLU A 190 21.57 -19.34 -9.05
CA GLU A 190 22.03 -20.00 -10.30
C GLU A 190 21.89 -21.53 -10.26
N LEU A 191 21.68 -22.10 -9.07
CA LEU A 191 21.41 -23.53 -8.86
C LEU A 191 19.94 -23.88 -9.06
N ALA A 192 19.07 -22.89 -9.31
CA ALA A 192 17.66 -23.11 -9.55
C ALA A 192 17.40 -23.84 -10.88
N PRO A 193 16.56 -24.88 -10.90
CA PRO A 193 16.15 -25.55 -12.12
C PRO A 193 15.42 -24.57 -13.01
N GLN A 194 15.86 -24.48 -14.26
CA GLN A 194 15.21 -23.70 -15.30
C GLN A 194 14.09 -24.52 -15.93
N LEU A 195 13.05 -23.84 -16.40
CA LEU A 195 12.02 -24.46 -17.22
C LEU A 195 12.66 -24.95 -18.54
N PRO A 196 12.18 -26.08 -19.10
CA PRO A 196 12.72 -26.61 -20.34
C PRO A 196 12.54 -25.61 -21.48
N GLU A 197 13.53 -25.49 -22.38
CA GLU A 197 13.42 -24.65 -23.58
C GLU A 197 13.25 -25.51 -24.84
N GLU A 198 13.54 -26.82 -24.76
CA GLU A 198 13.41 -27.80 -25.84
C GLU A 198 12.49 -28.95 -25.38
N ASP A 199 12.04 -29.81 -26.31
CA ASP A 199 11.16 -30.96 -26.05
C ASP A 199 9.84 -30.63 -25.32
N LEU A 200 9.17 -29.55 -25.74
CA LEU A 200 7.98 -29.00 -25.08
C LEU A 200 6.64 -29.64 -25.47
N GLU A 201 6.65 -30.71 -26.28
CA GLU A 201 5.45 -31.35 -26.82
C GLU A 201 4.54 -31.89 -25.71
N ASP A 202 5.10 -32.70 -24.81
CA ASP A 202 4.40 -33.26 -23.64
C ASP A 202 3.86 -32.16 -22.71
N VAL A 203 4.66 -31.11 -22.47
CA VAL A 203 4.30 -29.98 -21.62
C VAL A 203 3.11 -29.22 -22.22
N THR A 204 3.19 -28.95 -23.52
CA THR A 204 2.13 -28.26 -24.28
C THR A 204 0.85 -29.08 -24.27
N ALA A 205 0.94 -30.38 -24.52
CA ALA A 205 -0.19 -31.29 -24.49
C ALA A 205 -0.89 -31.30 -23.12
N ILE A 206 -0.13 -31.39 -22.02
CA ILE A 206 -0.69 -31.37 -20.66
C ILE A 206 -1.37 -30.03 -20.34
N ILE A 207 -0.76 -28.90 -20.70
CA ILE A 207 -1.30 -27.58 -20.37
C ILE A 207 -2.60 -27.32 -21.13
N LEU A 208 -2.69 -27.73 -22.40
CA LEU A 208 -3.83 -27.46 -23.27
C LEU A 208 -4.92 -28.54 -23.23
N ASP A 209 -4.71 -29.63 -22.48
CA ASP A 209 -5.70 -30.70 -22.32
C ASP A 209 -6.93 -30.26 -21.51
N THR A 210 -7.93 -29.73 -22.20
CA THR A 210 -9.18 -29.30 -21.56
C THR A 210 -10.15 -30.44 -21.28
N THR A 211 -9.77 -31.71 -21.51
CA THR A 211 -10.58 -32.89 -21.14
C THR A 211 -10.36 -33.33 -19.70
N ARG A 212 -9.38 -32.75 -19.01
CA ARG A 212 -9.00 -33.05 -17.63
C ARG A 212 -9.12 -31.82 -16.74
N SER A 213 -9.34 -32.05 -15.44
CA SER A 213 -9.44 -30.94 -14.49
C SER A 213 -8.11 -30.18 -14.39
N ARG A 214 -8.17 -28.90 -14.03
CA ARG A 214 -6.97 -28.08 -13.81
C ARG A 214 -6.07 -28.68 -12.73
N LEU A 215 -6.64 -29.36 -11.73
CA LEU A 215 -5.89 -30.02 -10.67
C LEU A 215 -5.13 -31.24 -11.18
N ASP A 216 -5.73 -32.02 -12.10
CA ASP A 216 -5.08 -33.18 -12.73
C ASP A 216 -3.91 -32.75 -13.61
N ARG A 217 -4.17 -31.78 -14.50
CA ARG A 217 -3.13 -31.15 -15.32
C ARG A 217 -1.98 -30.63 -14.47
N GLN A 218 -2.29 -29.96 -13.36
CA GLN A 218 -1.28 -29.47 -12.42
C GLN A 218 -0.41 -30.59 -11.85
N ARG A 219 -1.02 -31.70 -11.42
CA ARG A 219 -0.30 -32.84 -10.82
C ARG A 219 0.65 -33.48 -11.83
N ASP A 220 0.22 -33.67 -13.07
CA ASP A 220 1.04 -34.31 -14.09
C ASP A 220 2.10 -33.36 -14.65
N LEU A 221 1.79 -32.08 -14.82
CA LEU A 221 2.76 -31.08 -15.24
C LEU A 221 3.91 -30.96 -14.24
N VAL A 222 3.64 -31.02 -12.93
CA VAL A 222 4.70 -31.06 -11.91
C VAL A 222 5.59 -32.29 -12.07
N LYS A 223 5.02 -33.48 -12.35
CA LYS A 223 5.83 -34.68 -12.57
C LYS A 223 6.72 -34.54 -13.80
N GLN A 224 6.17 -34.02 -14.89
CA GLN A 224 6.91 -33.83 -16.15
C GLN A 224 8.04 -32.80 -15.98
N LEU A 225 7.74 -31.63 -15.41
CA LEU A 225 8.76 -30.61 -15.15
C LEU A 225 9.85 -31.15 -14.20
N MET A 226 9.48 -31.84 -13.13
CA MET A 226 10.47 -32.47 -12.24
C MET A 226 11.38 -33.46 -12.98
N LYS A 227 10.84 -34.25 -13.92
CA LYS A 227 11.63 -35.17 -14.75
C LYS A 227 12.62 -34.40 -15.64
N MET A 228 12.17 -33.33 -16.30
CA MET A 228 12.97 -32.53 -17.22
C MET A 228 14.02 -31.66 -16.50
N THR A 229 13.80 -31.30 -15.23
CA THR A 229 14.70 -30.43 -14.46
C THR A 229 15.56 -31.16 -13.42
N GLY A 230 15.85 -32.45 -13.62
CA GLY A 230 16.78 -33.21 -12.77
C GLY A 230 16.23 -33.71 -11.43
N ASN A 231 14.90 -33.68 -11.24
CA ASN A 231 14.14 -34.31 -10.16
C ASN A 231 14.56 -33.97 -8.71
N GLN A 232 15.00 -32.73 -8.48
CA GLN A 232 15.37 -32.25 -7.16
C GLN A 232 14.14 -32.04 -6.24
N LYS A 233 14.01 -32.84 -5.18
CA LYS A 233 12.84 -32.81 -4.26
C LYS A 233 12.57 -31.44 -3.63
N SER A 234 13.60 -30.63 -3.42
CA SER A 234 13.51 -29.26 -2.85
C SER A 234 12.67 -28.30 -3.69
N TRP A 235 12.60 -28.50 -5.01
CA TRP A 235 11.92 -27.60 -5.94
C TRP A 235 10.45 -27.95 -6.19
N LYS A 236 10.00 -29.13 -5.76
CA LYS A 236 8.62 -29.58 -5.93
C LYS A 236 7.58 -28.57 -5.43
N PRO A 237 7.73 -27.90 -4.27
CA PRO A 237 6.76 -26.90 -3.81
C PRO A 237 6.68 -25.68 -4.73
N ILE A 238 7.83 -25.21 -5.25
CA ILE A 238 7.93 -24.04 -6.12
C ILE A 238 7.34 -24.37 -7.50
N LEU A 239 7.68 -25.53 -8.07
CA LEU A 239 7.09 -26.01 -9.32
C LEU A 239 5.58 -26.26 -9.16
N THR A 240 5.13 -26.75 -8.00
CA THR A 240 3.69 -26.87 -7.71
C THR A 240 3.00 -25.51 -7.70
N ALA A 241 3.61 -24.51 -7.06
CA ALA A 241 3.08 -23.14 -7.06
C ALA A 241 3.07 -22.52 -8.47
N PHE A 242 4.15 -22.73 -9.25
CA PHE A 242 4.24 -22.33 -10.66
C PHE A 242 3.14 -22.95 -11.51
N CYS A 243 2.98 -24.27 -11.48
CA CYS A 243 1.94 -24.97 -12.25
C CYS A 243 0.54 -24.50 -11.84
N LYS A 244 0.29 -24.26 -10.54
CA LYS A 244 -0.95 -23.66 -10.07
C LYS A 244 -1.18 -22.26 -10.64
N ALA A 245 -0.14 -21.43 -10.65
CA ALA A 245 -0.22 -20.05 -11.15
C ALA A 245 -0.63 -20.03 -12.63
N ILE A 246 0.06 -20.79 -13.48
CA ILE A 246 -0.19 -20.77 -14.94
C ILE A 246 -1.51 -21.45 -15.32
N LEU A 247 -1.99 -22.42 -14.54
CA LEU A 247 -3.29 -23.10 -14.76
C LEU A 247 -4.46 -22.36 -14.11
N GLY A 248 -4.25 -21.16 -13.56
CA GLY A 248 -5.32 -20.33 -12.97
C GLY A 248 -5.84 -20.84 -11.62
N LEU A 249 -5.12 -21.73 -10.95
CA LEU A 249 -5.41 -22.19 -9.60
C LEU A 249 -4.84 -21.21 -8.57
N LYS A 250 -5.33 -21.30 -7.32
CA LYS A 250 -4.76 -20.53 -6.21
C LYS A 250 -3.34 -21.01 -5.91
N ALA A 251 -2.36 -20.16 -6.22
CA ALA A 251 -0.94 -20.39 -6.01
C ALA A 251 -0.42 -19.58 -4.84
N GLN A 252 0.48 -20.18 -4.07
CA GLN A 252 1.19 -19.51 -2.99
C GLN A 252 2.20 -18.53 -3.59
N VAL A 253 1.86 -17.24 -3.57
CA VAL A 253 2.61 -16.18 -4.26
C VAL A 253 4.07 -16.15 -3.80
N TYR A 254 4.30 -16.32 -2.50
CA TYR A 254 5.63 -16.27 -1.92
C TYR A 254 6.54 -17.41 -2.38
N LEU A 255 6.00 -18.60 -2.71
CA LEU A 255 6.80 -19.70 -3.23
C LEU A 255 7.24 -19.43 -4.65
N VAL A 256 6.33 -18.99 -5.52
CA VAL A 256 6.63 -18.80 -6.95
C VAL A 256 7.48 -17.56 -7.21
N LEU A 257 7.43 -16.58 -6.30
CA LEU A 257 8.23 -15.35 -6.36
C LEU A 257 9.43 -15.34 -5.40
N GLY A 258 9.73 -16.45 -4.73
CA GLY A 258 10.88 -16.54 -3.80
C GLY A 258 10.83 -15.50 -2.67
N LEU A 259 9.63 -15.10 -2.24
CA LEU A 259 9.45 -14.07 -1.23
C LEU A 259 9.53 -14.63 0.18
N ASP A 260 10.28 -13.94 1.03
CA ASP A 260 10.43 -14.31 2.42
C ASP A 260 9.33 -13.70 3.31
N VAL A 261 8.06 -14.08 3.07
CA VAL A 261 6.92 -13.48 3.79
C VAL A 261 6.55 -14.26 5.07
N ALA A 262 6.01 -13.54 6.05
CA ALA A 262 5.45 -14.15 7.26
C ALA A 262 4.20 -14.98 6.90
N LYS A 263 3.86 -16.00 7.68
CA LYS A 263 2.72 -16.90 7.39
C LYS A 263 1.36 -16.19 7.26
N GLU A 264 1.21 -14.95 7.75
CA GLU A 264 -0.01 -14.11 7.62
C GLU A 264 -0.11 -13.49 6.24
N ASP A 265 1.06 -13.14 5.70
CA ASP A 265 1.26 -12.49 4.42
C ASP A 265 1.48 -13.52 3.30
N GLN A 266 1.42 -14.83 3.62
CA GLN A 266 1.39 -15.93 2.67
C GLN A 266 0.05 -15.96 1.94
N LYS A 267 -0.11 -15.01 1.02
CA LYS A 267 -1.29 -14.92 0.17
C LYS A 267 -1.28 -16.05 -0.84
N SER A 268 -2.48 -16.61 -1.04
CA SER A 268 -2.76 -17.55 -2.11
C SER A 268 -3.70 -16.86 -3.09
N LEU A 269 -3.18 -16.54 -4.26
CA LEU A 269 -3.89 -15.77 -5.29
C LEU A 269 -4.01 -16.61 -6.56
N THR A 270 -5.03 -16.33 -7.36
CA THR A 270 -5.01 -16.74 -8.76
C THR A 270 -4.13 -15.75 -9.52
N PHE A 271 -3.29 -16.23 -10.44
CA PHE A 271 -2.44 -15.36 -11.26
C PHE A 271 -3.21 -14.76 -12.45
N SER A 272 -4.53 -14.65 -12.31
CA SER A 272 -5.37 -14.00 -13.30
C SER A 272 -5.15 -12.50 -13.31
N LEU A 273 -5.30 -11.87 -14.48
CA LEU A 273 -5.14 -10.42 -14.62
C LEU A 273 -5.97 -9.63 -13.61
N ALA A 274 -7.22 -10.03 -13.38
CA ALA A 274 -8.12 -9.33 -12.46
C ALA A 274 -7.68 -9.48 -11.00
N ASP A 275 -7.33 -10.69 -10.56
CA ASP A 275 -6.98 -10.96 -9.17
C ASP A 275 -5.63 -10.32 -8.79
N ILE A 276 -4.66 -10.32 -9.70
CA ILE A 276 -3.39 -9.63 -9.50
C ILE A 276 -3.56 -8.10 -9.55
N GLU A 277 -4.46 -7.57 -10.39
CA GLU A 277 -4.76 -6.14 -10.41
C GLU A 277 -5.42 -5.68 -9.11
N ASP A 278 -6.38 -6.45 -8.57
CA ASP A 278 -7.08 -6.17 -7.31
C ASP A 278 -6.12 -6.18 -6.10
N HIS A 279 -5.05 -6.97 -6.14
CA HIS A 279 -4.06 -7.10 -5.06
C HIS A 279 -2.71 -6.43 -5.37
N ARG A 280 -2.62 -5.62 -6.43
CA ARG A 280 -1.33 -5.09 -6.93
C ARG A 280 -0.60 -4.23 -5.90
N ASP A 281 -1.33 -3.33 -5.24
CA ASP A 281 -0.75 -2.41 -4.25
C ASP A 281 -0.19 -3.18 -3.04
N ASP A 282 -0.88 -4.24 -2.61
CA ASP A 282 -0.42 -5.12 -1.54
C ASP A 282 0.86 -5.88 -1.91
N LEU A 283 0.93 -6.36 -3.16
CA LEU A 283 2.09 -7.10 -3.66
C LEU A 283 3.29 -6.18 -3.88
N ALA A 284 3.06 -4.95 -4.36
CA ALA A 284 4.11 -3.99 -4.63
C ALA A 284 4.94 -3.63 -3.39
N ALA A 285 4.34 -3.66 -2.20
CA ALA A 285 5.05 -3.43 -0.94
C ALA A 285 6.01 -4.57 -0.54
N LEU A 286 5.80 -5.77 -1.09
CA LEU A 286 6.52 -7.00 -0.72
C LEU A 286 7.56 -7.42 -1.76
N MET A 287 7.56 -6.81 -2.95
CA MET A 287 8.36 -7.21 -4.09
C MET A 287 9.38 -6.13 -4.48
N ASP A 288 10.59 -6.56 -4.82
CA ASP A 288 11.55 -5.77 -5.57
C ASP A 288 11.29 -5.88 -7.09
N GLU A 289 12.17 -5.25 -7.88
CA GLU A 289 12.07 -5.19 -9.34
C GLU A 289 12.12 -6.58 -9.99
N LYS A 290 12.90 -7.51 -9.43
CA LYS A 290 13.08 -8.87 -9.95
C LYS A 290 11.83 -9.71 -9.73
N GLN A 291 11.24 -9.70 -8.53
CA GLN A 291 9.98 -10.44 -8.32
C GLN A 291 8.82 -9.80 -9.09
N THR A 292 8.80 -8.47 -9.23
CA THR A 292 7.80 -7.79 -10.07
C THR A 292 7.90 -8.23 -11.53
N ALA A 293 9.12 -8.31 -12.07
CA ALA A 293 9.34 -8.79 -13.44
C ALA A 293 8.88 -10.24 -13.62
N LEU A 294 9.17 -11.12 -12.66
CA LEU A 294 8.73 -12.52 -12.71
C LEU A 294 7.20 -12.63 -12.66
N LEU A 295 6.54 -11.90 -11.75
CA LEU A 295 5.08 -11.84 -11.66
C LEU A 295 4.44 -11.41 -12.99
N GLU A 296 4.96 -10.36 -13.62
CA GLU A 296 4.47 -9.88 -14.93
C GLU A 296 4.55 -10.98 -16.01
N LYS A 297 5.61 -11.80 -16.03
CA LYS A 297 5.75 -12.92 -17.00
C LYS A 297 4.80 -14.07 -16.70
N LEU A 298 4.61 -14.42 -15.44
CA LEU A 298 3.69 -15.48 -15.03
C LEU A 298 2.23 -15.11 -15.35
N VAL A 299 1.84 -13.87 -15.10
CA VAL A 299 0.51 -13.35 -15.44
C VAL A 299 0.29 -13.32 -16.94
N ASP A 300 1.30 -12.90 -17.72
CA ASP A 300 1.20 -12.93 -19.19
C ASP A 300 1.06 -14.36 -19.74
N LEU A 301 1.78 -15.33 -19.19
CA LEU A 301 1.65 -16.74 -19.56
C LEU A 301 0.26 -17.31 -19.19
N GLN A 302 -0.21 -17.07 -17.97
CA GLN A 302 -1.55 -17.48 -17.54
C GLN A 302 -2.64 -16.87 -18.44
N ALA A 303 -2.54 -15.58 -18.77
CA ALA A 303 -3.48 -14.91 -19.64
C ALA A 303 -3.44 -15.48 -21.07
N ALA A 304 -2.28 -15.93 -21.54
CA ALA A 304 -2.12 -16.59 -22.83
C ALA A 304 -2.81 -17.96 -22.86
N ILE A 305 -2.57 -18.80 -21.85
CA ILE A 305 -3.24 -20.10 -21.70
C ILE A 305 -4.75 -19.92 -21.64
N GLN A 306 -5.23 -18.98 -20.82
CA GLN A 306 -6.66 -18.70 -20.70
C GLN A 306 -7.28 -18.19 -22.01
N LEU A 307 -6.54 -17.40 -22.80
CA LEU A 307 -7.01 -16.97 -24.12
C LEU A 307 -7.21 -18.16 -25.05
N THR A 308 -6.26 -19.11 -25.08
CA THR A 308 -6.36 -20.33 -25.88
C THR A 308 -7.49 -21.25 -25.39
N GLU A 309 -7.78 -21.29 -24.08
CA GLU A 309 -8.95 -22.00 -23.54
C GLU A 309 -10.28 -21.37 -24.01
N ILE A 310 -10.33 -20.04 -24.17
CA ILE A 310 -11.52 -19.31 -24.67
C ILE A 310 -11.63 -19.43 -26.21
N MET A 311 -10.50 -19.39 -26.90
CA MET A 311 -10.38 -19.41 -28.36
C MET A 311 -9.37 -20.50 -28.78
N PRO A 312 -9.84 -21.75 -28.94
CA PRO A 312 -9.00 -22.83 -29.43
C PRO A 312 -8.42 -22.52 -30.82
N ASP A 313 -7.31 -23.17 -31.17
CA ASP A 313 -6.67 -22.97 -32.46
C ASP A 313 -7.63 -23.28 -33.63
N GLY A 314 -7.57 -22.45 -34.68
CA GLY A 314 -8.48 -22.53 -35.83
C GLY A 314 -9.90 -21.99 -35.62
N LYS A 315 -10.30 -21.57 -34.41
CA LYS A 315 -11.65 -21.01 -34.16
C LYS A 315 -11.65 -19.50 -33.92
N GLY A 316 -12.67 -18.83 -34.46
CA GLY A 316 -12.93 -17.41 -34.20
C GLY A 316 -13.42 -17.14 -32.78
N PHE A 317 -13.37 -15.88 -32.35
CA PHE A 317 -13.83 -15.49 -31.02
C PHE A 317 -15.36 -15.55 -30.90
N SER A 318 -16.08 -14.92 -31.84
CA SER A 318 -17.54 -15.00 -31.88
C SER A 318 -18.03 -16.42 -32.10
N GLU A 319 -17.36 -17.21 -32.93
CA GLU A 319 -17.61 -18.65 -33.10
C GLU A 319 -17.50 -19.41 -31.77
N SER A 320 -16.41 -19.21 -31.00
CA SER A 320 -16.22 -19.83 -29.69
C SER A 320 -17.31 -19.43 -28.68
N MET A 321 -17.78 -18.18 -28.75
CA MET A 321 -18.89 -17.69 -27.91
C MET A 321 -20.26 -18.24 -28.31
N VAL A 322 -20.47 -18.54 -29.60
CA VAL A 322 -21.64 -19.25 -30.11
C VAL A 322 -21.63 -20.69 -29.62
N GLN A 323 -20.49 -21.38 -29.72
CA GLN A 323 -20.36 -22.74 -29.18
C GLN A 323 -20.62 -22.77 -27.66
N SER A 324 -20.14 -21.78 -26.92
CA SER A 324 -20.42 -21.66 -25.47
C SER A 324 -21.92 -21.56 -25.18
N TYR A 325 -22.68 -20.83 -26.00
CA TYR A 325 -24.15 -20.75 -25.90
C TYR A 325 -24.82 -22.10 -26.19
N VAL A 326 -24.39 -22.80 -27.23
CA VAL A 326 -24.87 -24.15 -27.57
C VAL A 326 -24.62 -25.12 -26.40
N ASN A 327 -23.42 -25.12 -25.84
CA ASN A 327 -23.08 -25.96 -24.69
C ASN A 327 -23.95 -25.62 -23.47
N HIS A 328 -24.22 -24.33 -23.21
CA HIS A 328 -25.13 -23.95 -22.13
C HIS A 328 -26.54 -24.51 -22.34
N LYS A 329 -27.07 -24.41 -23.56
CA LYS A 329 -28.39 -24.95 -23.93
C LYS A 329 -28.46 -26.45 -23.68
N GLU A 330 -27.45 -27.18 -24.12
CA GLU A 330 -27.34 -28.63 -23.91
C GLU A 330 -27.29 -28.99 -22.41
N HIS A 331 -26.44 -28.31 -21.64
CA HIS A 331 -26.34 -28.51 -20.20
C HIS A 331 -27.66 -28.20 -19.46
N LEU A 332 -28.43 -27.21 -19.93
CA LEU A 332 -29.74 -26.89 -19.37
C LEU A 332 -30.77 -27.98 -19.66
N CYS A 333 -30.71 -28.61 -20.83
CA CYS A 333 -31.50 -29.81 -21.11
C CYS A 333 -31.16 -30.93 -20.11
N TRP A 334 -29.87 -31.22 -19.88
CA TRP A 334 -29.46 -32.25 -18.91
C TRP A 334 -30.01 -31.95 -17.49
N LEU A 335 -29.91 -30.69 -17.04
CA LEU A 335 -30.41 -30.29 -15.71
C LEU A 335 -31.93 -30.48 -15.59
N LYS A 336 -32.70 -30.08 -16.62
CA LYS A 336 -34.16 -30.21 -16.64
C LYS A 336 -34.60 -31.66 -16.69
N GLU A 337 -33.93 -32.47 -17.50
CA GLU A 337 -34.17 -33.91 -17.59
C GLU A 337 -33.88 -34.58 -16.23
N TYR A 338 -32.73 -34.29 -15.63
CA TYR A 338 -32.37 -34.76 -14.29
C TYR A 338 -33.41 -34.36 -13.23
N ALA A 339 -33.90 -33.11 -13.28
CA ALA A 339 -34.94 -32.64 -12.36
C ALA A 339 -36.29 -33.37 -12.56
N THR A 340 -36.61 -33.76 -13.80
CA THR A 340 -37.88 -34.42 -14.14
C THR A 340 -37.91 -35.87 -13.66
N VAL A 341 -36.79 -36.58 -13.75
CA VAL A 341 -36.67 -37.99 -13.32
C VAL A 341 -36.51 -38.15 -11.80
N GLN A 342 -36.36 -37.04 -11.06
CA GLN A 342 -36.16 -37.07 -9.62
C GLN A 342 -37.47 -37.33 -8.86
N THR A 343 -37.47 -38.37 -8.02
CA THR A 343 -38.63 -38.77 -7.20
C THR A 343 -38.72 -37.95 -5.91
N ASP A 344 -37.60 -37.43 -5.41
CA ASP A 344 -37.56 -36.48 -4.28
C ASP A 344 -37.94 -35.07 -4.75
N GLU A 345 -39.16 -34.64 -4.39
CA GLU A 345 -39.70 -33.31 -4.70
C GLU A 345 -38.85 -32.16 -4.13
N GLN A 346 -38.26 -32.33 -2.95
CA GLN A 346 -37.40 -31.30 -2.36
C GLN A 346 -36.10 -31.17 -3.16
N ARG A 347 -35.50 -32.29 -3.57
CA ARG A 347 -34.30 -32.29 -4.40
C ARG A 347 -34.58 -31.67 -5.76
N ARG A 348 -35.67 -32.06 -6.43
CA ARG A 348 -36.12 -31.47 -7.70
C ARG A 348 -36.23 -29.94 -7.60
N THR A 349 -36.92 -29.45 -6.57
CA THR A 349 -37.11 -28.02 -6.34
C THR A 349 -35.78 -27.30 -6.11
N LYS A 350 -34.88 -27.87 -5.31
CA LYS A 350 -33.55 -27.28 -5.04
C LYS A 350 -32.66 -27.24 -6.28
N VAL A 351 -32.72 -28.25 -7.15
CA VAL A 351 -31.95 -28.29 -8.40
C VAL A 351 -32.38 -27.15 -9.35
N LEU A 352 -33.68 -26.97 -9.53
CA LEU A 352 -34.22 -25.87 -10.36
C LEU A 352 -33.90 -24.51 -9.74
N LEU A 353 -34.11 -24.37 -8.43
CA LEU A 353 -33.84 -23.14 -7.69
C LEU A 353 -32.35 -22.75 -7.74
N ALA A 354 -31.43 -23.72 -7.74
CA ALA A 354 -30.00 -23.44 -7.89
C ALA A 354 -29.68 -22.78 -9.24
N TYR A 355 -30.37 -23.17 -10.32
CA TYR A 355 -30.22 -22.52 -11.62
C TYR A 355 -30.82 -21.10 -11.63
N ASP A 356 -32.01 -20.92 -11.04
CA ASP A 356 -32.63 -19.60 -10.92
C ASP A 356 -31.74 -18.64 -10.11
N HIS A 357 -31.16 -19.11 -9.01
CA HIS A 357 -30.17 -18.34 -8.24
C HIS A 357 -28.91 -18.03 -9.05
N TYR A 358 -28.46 -18.95 -9.91
CA TYR A 358 -27.32 -18.72 -10.78
C TYR A 358 -27.62 -17.66 -11.86
N ILE A 359 -28.80 -17.66 -12.47
CA ILE A 359 -29.14 -16.71 -13.56
C ILE A 359 -29.66 -15.37 -13.02
N ASP A 360 -30.69 -15.41 -12.17
CA ASP A 360 -31.46 -14.24 -11.72
C ASP A 360 -31.06 -13.76 -10.31
N GLY A 361 -30.47 -14.65 -9.51
CA GLY A 361 -30.08 -14.37 -8.13
C GLY A 361 -31.15 -14.68 -7.11
N ASN A 362 -30.72 -14.82 -5.85
CA ASN A 362 -31.62 -15.06 -4.72
C ASN A 362 -32.37 -13.77 -4.29
N ASP A 363 -33.10 -13.82 -3.18
CA ASP A 363 -33.87 -12.69 -2.62
C ASP A 363 -33.06 -11.40 -2.36
N LYS A 364 -31.72 -11.50 -2.32
CA LYS A 364 -30.80 -10.36 -2.20
C LYS A 364 -30.54 -9.67 -3.56
N GLY A 365 -31.05 -10.23 -4.66
CA GLY A 365 -31.01 -9.66 -6.01
C GLY A 365 -29.66 -9.77 -6.72
N LYS A 366 -28.78 -10.66 -6.26
CA LYS A 366 -27.46 -10.88 -6.85
C LYS A 366 -27.34 -12.33 -7.30
N ALA A 367 -27.10 -12.53 -8.59
CA ALA A 367 -26.80 -13.83 -9.19
C ALA A 367 -25.63 -14.50 -8.46
N GLU A 368 -25.78 -15.80 -8.18
CA GLU A 368 -24.73 -16.60 -7.56
C GLU A 368 -23.53 -16.75 -8.49
N THR A 369 -22.34 -16.88 -7.89
CA THR A 369 -21.13 -17.12 -8.68
C THR A 369 -21.15 -18.55 -9.23
N THR A 370 -20.41 -18.80 -10.30
CA THR A 370 -20.27 -20.16 -10.86
C THR A 370 -19.76 -21.15 -9.82
N GLY A 371 -18.86 -20.71 -8.92
CA GLY A 371 -18.37 -21.55 -7.83
C GLY A 371 -19.45 -21.90 -6.80
N ASP A 372 -20.29 -20.94 -6.41
CA ASP A 372 -21.42 -21.19 -5.49
C ASP A 372 -22.43 -22.16 -6.13
N PHE A 373 -22.77 -21.93 -7.39
CA PHE A 373 -23.65 -22.80 -8.17
C PHE A 373 -23.11 -24.23 -8.28
N TYR A 374 -21.82 -24.40 -8.59
CA TYR A 374 -21.17 -25.70 -8.65
C TYR A 374 -21.12 -26.39 -7.30
N ASN A 375 -20.86 -25.67 -6.21
CA ASN A 375 -20.84 -26.24 -4.87
C ASN A 375 -22.23 -26.76 -4.46
N GLU A 376 -23.28 -26.00 -4.75
CA GLU A 376 -24.66 -26.41 -4.46
C GLU A 376 -25.07 -27.63 -5.29
N LEU A 377 -24.80 -27.62 -6.61
CA LEU A 377 -25.10 -28.78 -7.46
C LEU A 377 -24.28 -30.02 -7.07
N ARG A 378 -22.99 -29.89 -6.74
CA ARG A 378 -22.18 -31.01 -6.24
C ARG A 378 -22.81 -31.65 -5.01
N ARG A 379 -23.36 -30.85 -4.11
CA ARG A 379 -24.06 -31.34 -2.91
C ARG A 379 -25.33 -32.10 -3.27
N LEU A 380 -26.12 -31.60 -4.23
CA LEU A 380 -27.37 -32.20 -4.65
C LEU A 380 -27.19 -33.49 -5.46
N LEU A 381 -26.14 -33.56 -6.27
CA LEU A 381 -25.79 -34.73 -7.10
C LEU A 381 -24.98 -35.79 -6.33
N LYS A 382 -24.54 -35.50 -5.11
CA LYS A 382 -23.64 -36.39 -4.35
C LYS A 382 -24.30 -37.73 -4.06
N GLY A 383 -23.65 -38.82 -4.49
CA GLY A 383 -24.11 -40.20 -4.27
C GLY A 383 -25.18 -40.67 -5.26
N ASP A 384 -25.56 -39.84 -6.22
CA ASP A 384 -26.43 -40.24 -7.34
C ASP A 384 -25.58 -40.87 -8.45
N THR A 385 -25.86 -42.13 -8.78
CA THR A 385 -25.10 -42.91 -9.77
C THR A 385 -25.72 -42.88 -11.15
N SER A 386 -26.80 -42.12 -11.38
CA SER A 386 -27.41 -41.97 -12.70
C SER A 386 -26.42 -41.40 -13.73
N GLU A 387 -26.57 -41.81 -14.98
CA GLU A 387 -25.70 -41.36 -16.08
C GLU A 387 -25.70 -39.83 -16.22
N LEU A 388 -26.87 -39.20 -16.11
CA LEU A 388 -27.01 -37.74 -16.15
C LEU A 388 -26.29 -37.06 -14.97
N ALA A 389 -26.40 -37.58 -13.75
CA ALA A 389 -25.70 -37.02 -12.60
C ALA A 389 -24.18 -37.11 -12.77
N GLN A 390 -23.66 -38.24 -13.27
CA GLN A 390 -22.23 -38.41 -13.56
C GLN A 390 -21.75 -37.47 -14.68
N LYS A 391 -22.53 -37.34 -15.76
CA LYS A 391 -22.23 -36.44 -16.88
C LYS A 391 -22.16 -34.99 -16.43
N MET A 392 -23.12 -34.55 -15.61
CA MET A 392 -23.14 -33.21 -15.01
C MET A 392 -21.96 -33.01 -14.04
N MET A 393 -21.69 -34.00 -13.17
CA MET A 393 -20.57 -33.92 -12.21
C MET A 393 -19.23 -33.77 -12.95
N ASN A 394 -19.01 -34.54 -14.00
CA ASN A 394 -17.81 -34.44 -14.84
C ASN A 394 -17.69 -33.05 -15.49
N ALA A 395 -18.76 -32.53 -16.10
CA ALA A 395 -18.75 -31.18 -16.68
C ALA A 395 -18.48 -30.08 -15.63
N ILE A 396 -18.94 -30.27 -14.39
CA ILE A 396 -18.67 -29.38 -13.25
C ILE A 396 -17.20 -29.49 -12.80
N GLU A 397 -16.62 -30.70 -12.77
CA GLU A 397 -15.20 -30.92 -12.43
C GLU A 397 -14.26 -30.30 -13.46
N LEU A 398 -14.66 -30.29 -14.74
CA LEU A 398 -13.95 -29.63 -15.83
C LEU A 398 -14.19 -28.10 -15.90
N GLU A 399 -15.01 -27.54 -15.00
CA GLU A 399 -15.40 -26.12 -14.99
C GLU A 399 -16.08 -25.65 -16.30
N LYS A 400 -16.77 -26.56 -17.00
CA LYS A 400 -17.41 -26.32 -18.30
C LYS A 400 -18.94 -26.38 -18.26
N PHE A 401 -19.54 -26.70 -17.12
CA PHE A 401 -21.00 -26.79 -16.98
C PHE A 401 -21.68 -25.41 -16.98
N MET A 402 -22.70 -25.24 -17.84
CA MET A 402 -23.49 -23.99 -17.99
C MET A 402 -22.67 -22.68 -18.05
N PRO A 403 -21.78 -22.54 -19.06
CA PRO A 403 -20.92 -21.37 -19.17
C PRO A 403 -21.76 -20.11 -19.45
N LYS A 404 -21.39 -18.99 -18.84
CA LYS A 404 -21.94 -17.65 -19.14
C LYS A 404 -21.05 -16.96 -20.18
N GLN A 405 -21.65 -16.24 -21.13
CA GLN A 405 -20.87 -15.53 -22.15
C GLN A 405 -20.13 -14.28 -21.63
N ARG A 406 -20.56 -13.71 -20.50
CA ARG A 406 -19.94 -12.53 -19.89
C ARG A 406 -19.44 -12.88 -18.49
N THR A 407 -18.14 -13.16 -18.39
CA THR A 407 -17.47 -13.47 -17.12
C THR A 407 -16.31 -12.52 -16.87
N LYS A 408 -15.79 -12.51 -15.63
CA LYS A 408 -14.53 -11.81 -15.32
C LYS A 408 -13.35 -12.36 -16.12
N GLY A 409 -13.38 -13.65 -16.49
CA GLY A 409 -12.34 -14.31 -17.27
C GLY A 409 -12.13 -13.70 -18.66
N ASN A 410 -13.17 -13.09 -19.25
CA ASN A 410 -13.08 -12.40 -20.54
C ASN A 410 -12.13 -11.18 -20.51
N GLY A 411 -11.66 -10.75 -19.34
CA GLY A 411 -10.68 -9.66 -19.22
C GLY A 411 -9.35 -9.93 -19.93
N VAL A 412 -9.00 -11.19 -20.19
CA VAL A 412 -7.77 -11.57 -20.90
C VAL A 412 -7.80 -11.28 -22.40
N ILE A 413 -9.00 -11.08 -22.98
CA ILE A 413 -9.17 -10.89 -24.41
C ILE A 413 -8.51 -9.56 -24.83
N PRO A 414 -7.47 -9.61 -25.68
CA PRO A 414 -6.75 -8.42 -26.10
C PRO A 414 -7.52 -7.70 -27.21
N TYR A 415 -7.29 -6.39 -27.37
CA TYR A 415 -8.03 -5.59 -28.35
C TYR A 415 -7.86 -6.09 -29.79
N GLN A 416 -6.72 -6.70 -30.11
CA GLN A 416 -6.41 -7.27 -31.42
C GLN A 416 -7.49 -8.26 -31.91
N VAL A 417 -8.03 -9.09 -31.00
CA VAL A 417 -9.09 -10.06 -31.35
C VAL A 417 -10.35 -9.34 -31.83
N HIS A 418 -10.72 -8.26 -31.15
CA HIS A 418 -11.89 -7.47 -31.54
C HIS A 418 -11.64 -6.63 -32.79
N GLN A 419 -10.40 -6.19 -33.02
CA GLN A 419 -10.02 -5.47 -34.22
C GLN A 419 -10.12 -6.39 -35.45
N GLN A 420 -9.59 -7.62 -35.38
CA GLN A 420 -9.70 -8.59 -36.47
C GLN A 420 -11.15 -8.86 -36.89
N GLU A 421 -12.07 -8.99 -35.93
CA GLU A 421 -13.49 -9.14 -36.26
C GLU A 421 -14.11 -7.86 -36.83
N LEU A 422 -13.71 -6.68 -36.36
CA LEU A 422 -14.16 -5.41 -36.93
C LEU A 422 -13.74 -5.31 -38.40
N ASP A 423 -12.48 -5.59 -38.69
CA ASP A 423 -11.92 -5.56 -40.04
C ASP A 423 -12.68 -6.55 -40.95
N ALA A 424 -12.94 -7.78 -40.47
CA ALA A 424 -13.69 -8.78 -41.22
C ALA A 424 -15.15 -8.34 -41.51
N ILE A 425 -15.81 -7.70 -40.54
CA ILE A 425 -17.16 -7.15 -40.74
C ILE A 425 -17.14 -6.02 -41.78
N ILE A 426 -16.16 -5.12 -41.72
CA ILE A 426 -16.02 -4.03 -42.70
C ILE A 426 -15.75 -4.61 -44.08
N GLU A 427 -14.82 -5.56 -44.20
CA GLU A 427 -14.48 -6.20 -45.47
C GLU A 427 -15.67 -6.89 -46.13
N ASN A 428 -16.52 -7.55 -45.35
CA ASN A 428 -17.71 -8.23 -45.87
C ASN A 428 -18.85 -7.26 -46.25
N GLN A 429 -18.89 -6.05 -45.69
CA GLN A 429 -19.99 -5.10 -45.88
C GLN A 429 -19.64 -3.84 -46.69
N LYS A 430 -18.36 -3.61 -47.01
CA LYS A 430 -17.88 -2.38 -47.68
C LYS A 430 -18.47 -2.18 -49.07
N ASP A 431 -18.77 -3.25 -49.81
CA ASP A 431 -19.32 -3.16 -51.16
C ASP A 431 -20.78 -2.65 -51.14
N TYR A 432 -21.51 -2.93 -50.07
CA TYR A 432 -22.87 -2.43 -49.84
C TYR A 432 -22.89 -1.06 -49.16
N TYR A 433 -21.93 -0.81 -48.27
CA TYR A 433 -21.83 0.42 -47.48
C TYR A 433 -20.41 0.99 -47.51
N PRO A 434 -20.02 1.71 -48.58
CA PRO A 434 -18.64 2.17 -48.78
C PRO A 434 -18.06 3.04 -47.66
N PHE A 435 -18.91 3.77 -46.93
CA PHE A 435 -18.47 4.62 -45.81
C PHE A 435 -17.84 3.83 -44.66
N LEU A 436 -18.15 2.53 -44.52
CA LEU A 436 -17.53 1.66 -43.52
C LEU A 436 -16.03 1.50 -43.75
N ALA A 437 -15.61 1.47 -45.02
CA ALA A 437 -14.22 1.35 -45.43
C ALA A 437 -13.54 2.71 -45.66
N ALA A 438 -14.07 3.80 -45.10
CA ALA A 438 -13.42 5.10 -45.16
C ALA A 438 -11.98 5.01 -44.60
N PRO A 439 -10.95 5.49 -45.33
CA PRO A 439 -9.56 5.37 -44.91
C PRO A 439 -9.27 6.00 -43.55
N ASN A 440 -8.37 5.40 -42.78
CA ASN A 440 -7.94 5.97 -41.51
C ASN A 440 -7.23 7.32 -41.72
N PRO A 441 -7.74 8.42 -41.11
CA PRO A 441 -7.12 9.75 -41.25
C PRO A 441 -5.79 9.90 -40.50
N VAL A 442 -5.40 8.94 -39.66
CA VAL A 442 -4.10 8.91 -38.98
C VAL A 442 -3.11 8.15 -39.88
N VAL A 443 -2.32 8.90 -40.64
CA VAL A 443 -1.41 8.35 -41.67
C VAL A 443 -0.41 7.34 -41.08
N GLU A 444 0.08 7.57 -39.86
CA GLU A 444 1.03 6.67 -39.18
C GLU A 444 0.43 5.30 -38.87
N ASP A 445 -0.86 5.25 -38.56
CA ASP A 445 -1.57 4.03 -38.17
C ASP A 445 -2.23 3.34 -39.37
N GLN A 446 -2.46 4.05 -40.49
CA GLN A 446 -3.19 3.57 -41.68
C GLN A 446 -2.68 2.24 -42.25
N ARG A 447 -1.40 1.92 -42.08
CA ARG A 447 -0.83 0.63 -42.51
C ARG A 447 -1.36 -0.55 -41.69
N GLU A 448 -1.54 -0.36 -40.38
CA GLU A 448 -1.96 -1.42 -39.45
C GLU A 448 -3.45 -1.34 -39.10
N GLN A 449 -4.04 -0.15 -39.25
CA GLN A 449 -5.43 0.21 -38.95
C GLN A 449 -5.99 0.92 -40.20
N PRO A 450 -6.38 0.20 -41.26
CA PRO A 450 -6.70 0.80 -42.56
C PRO A 450 -7.97 1.68 -42.55
N TYR A 451 -8.91 1.44 -41.64
CA TYR A 451 -10.21 2.11 -41.64
C TYR A 451 -10.33 3.16 -40.54
N LYS A 452 -11.12 4.21 -40.79
CA LYS A 452 -11.43 5.27 -39.83
C LYS A 452 -12.04 4.73 -38.53
N LEU A 453 -12.82 3.65 -38.60
CA LEU A 453 -13.47 3.02 -37.44
C LEU A 453 -12.47 2.33 -36.50
N ASP A 454 -11.31 1.93 -37.00
CA ASP A 454 -10.29 1.20 -36.24
C ASP A 454 -9.77 2.00 -35.06
N GLU A 455 -9.62 3.31 -35.23
CA GLU A 455 -9.19 4.21 -34.15
C GLU A 455 -10.11 4.19 -32.92
N LEU A 456 -11.39 3.85 -33.08
CA LEU A 456 -12.30 3.72 -31.93
C LEU A 456 -11.96 2.49 -31.08
N VAL A 457 -11.35 1.48 -31.67
CA VAL A 457 -10.87 0.27 -31.00
C VAL A 457 -9.40 0.45 -30.60
N HIS A 458 -8.51 0.74 -31.54
CA HIS A 458 -7.06 0.86 -31.37
C HIS A 458 -6.61 1.98 -30.41
N PHE A 459 -7.14 3.21 -30.55
CA PHE A 459 -6.59 4.36 -29.86
C PHE A 459 -6.66 4.25 -28.32
N ARG A 460 -5.54 4.50 -27.63
CA ARG A 460 -5.46 4.57 -26.16
C ARG A 460 -4.75 5.86 -25.75
N VAL A 461 -5.46 6.71 -24.99
CA VAL A 461 -4.85 7.88 -24.35
C VAL A 461 -3.66 7.43 -23.50
N PRO A 462 -2.44 7.92 -23.79
CA PRO A 462 -1.27 7.53 -23.01
C PRO A 462 -1.37 8.04 -21.57
N TYR A 463 -0.89 7.23 -20.62
CA TYR A 463 -1.06 7.53 -19.19
C TYR A 463 -0.33 8.82 -18.78
N TYR A 464 0.83 9.10 -19.38
CA TYR A 464 1.63 10.31 -19.15
C TYR A 464 1.04 11.58 -19.75
N VAL A 465 -0.01 11.50 -20.58
CA VAL A 465 -0.78 12.67 -20.99
C VAL A 465 -1.82 13.03 -19.93
N GLY A 466 -2.38 12.02 -19.25
CA GLY A 466 -3.32 12.24 -18.17
C GLY A 466 -4.71 12.71 -18.65
N PRO A 467 -5.38 13.59 -17.90
CA PRO A 467 -6.66 14.19 -18.30
C PRO A 467 -6.52 15.10 -19.52
N MET A 468 -7.42 14.97 -20.49
CA MET A 468 -7.44 15.77 -21.72
C MET A 468 -8.14 17.13 -21.50
N ILE A 469 -7.68 17.86 -20.49
CA ILE A 469 -8.12 19.22 -20.12
C ILE A 469 -6.86 19.99 -19.72
N THR A 470 -6.80 21.29 -19.97
CA THR A 470 -5.66 22.12 -19.52
C THR A 470 -5.70 22.37 -18.02
N ALA A 471 -4.57 22.81 -17.44
CA ALA A 471 -4.51 23.17 -16.03
C ALA A 471 -5.40 24.38 -15.70
N GLU A 472 -5.46 25.37 -16.60
CA GLU A 472 -6.30 26.56 -16.41
C GLU A 472 -7.80 26.23 -16.48
N GLU A 473 -8.22 25.42 -17.46
CA GLU A 473 -9.61 24.98 -17.57
C GLU A 473 -10.04 24.13 -16.37
N GLN A 474 -9.15 23.29 -15.86
CA GLN A 474 -9.43 22.52 -14.66
C GLN A 474 -9.57 23.42 -13.42
N ALA A 475 -8.70 24.42 -13.27
CA ALA A 475 -8.74 25.34 -12.14
C ALA A 475 -10.08 26.11 -12.06
N LYS A 476 -10.73 26.36 -13.21
CA LYS A 476 -12.05 26.98 -13.28
C LYS A 476 -13.20 26.06 -12.82
N THR A 477 -13.01 24.74 -12.88
CA THR A 477 -14.10 23.76 -12.71
C THR A 477 -13.95 22.85 -11.48
N ALA A 478 -12.76 22.77 -10.87
CA ALA A 478 -12.51 21.95 -9.71
C ALA A 478 -11.38 22.49 -8.81
N ALA A 479 -11.51 22.26 -7.50
CA ALA A 479 -10.40 22.44 -6.57
C ALA A 479 -9.38 21.31 -6.74
N GLY A 480 -8.12 21.67 -7.05
CA GLY A 480 -6.99 20.75 -7.22
C GLY A 480 -6.60 20.51 -8.68
N GLN A 481 -5.31 20.62 -8.97
CA GLN A 481 -4.75 20.40 -10.30
C GLN A 481 -4.34 18.92 -10.47
N PHE A 482 -4.97 18.23 -11.42
CA PHE A 482 -4.62 16.87 -11.85
C PHE A 482 -4.38 16.78 -13.37
N ALA A 483 -4.45 17.91 -14.07
CA ALA A 483 -4.19 18.06 -15.49
C ALA A 483 -2.79 18.63 -15.69
N TRP A 484 -1.99 17.93 -16.49
CA TRP A 484 -0.64 18.34 -16.93
C TRP A 484 -0.49 18.26 -18.45
N MET A 485 -1.57 17.91 -19.15
CA MET A 485 -1.58 17.82 -20.59
C MET A 485 -1.31 19.21 -21.18
N VAL A 486 -0.40 19.25 -22.15
CA VAL A 486 -0.03 20.44 -22.90
C VAL A 486 -0.67 20.36 -24.28
N ARG A 487 -1.38 21.43 -24.67
CA ARG A 487 -2.02 21.55 -25.97
C ARG A 487 -1.07 22.20 -26.97
N LYS A 488 -1.08 21.71 -28.21
CA LYS A 488 -0.49 22.38 -29.37
C LYS A 488 -1.46 23.40 -29.96
N GLU A 489 -2.74 23.05 -30.01
CA GLU A 489 -3.79 23.85 -30.66
C GLU A 489 -5.12 23.76 -29.88
N SER A 490 -5.99 24.76 -30.10
CA SER A 490 -7.35 24.79 -29.55
C SER A 490 -8.30 23.83 -30.26
N GLY A 491 -9.47 23.58 -29.65
CA GLY A 491 -10.54 22.73 -30.19
C GLY A 491 -10.66 21.34 -29.56
N ASP A 492 -11.66 20.60 -30.03
CA ASP A 492 -12.01 19.28 -29.52
C ASP A 492 -10.95 18.22 -29.89
N ILE A 493 -10.60 17.42 -28.88
CA ILE A 493 -9.72 16.27 -29.06
C ILE A 493 -10.58 15.06 -29.44
N THR A 494 -10.24 14.42 -30.54
CA THR A 494 -10.79 13.16 -31.05
C THR A 494 -9.69 12.09 -31.03
N VAL A 495 -10.05 10.86 -31.39
CA VAL A 495 -9.05 9.78 -31.55
C VAL A 495 -8.15 10.05 -32.76
N TRP A 496 -8.67 10.71 -33.81
CA TRP A 496 -7.98 10.93 -35.09
C TRP A 496 -7.09 12.18 -35.13
N ASN A 497 -7.28 13.13 -34.21
CA ASN A 497 -6.51 14.39 -34.19
C ASN A 497 -5.60 14.53 -32.96
N PHE A 498 -5.43 13.45 -32.19
CA PHE A 498 -4.79 13.50 -30.87
C PHE A 498 -3.39 14.11 -30.91
N ASP A 499 -2.48 13.60 -31.76
CA ASP A 499 -1.09 14.07 -31.84
C ASP A 499 -0.95 15.47 -32.50
N LYS A 500 -1.99 15.92 -33.22
CA LYS A 500 -2.09 17.30 -33.73
C LYS A 500 -2.48 18.28 -32.63
N LYS A 501 -3.37 17.88 -31.71
CA LYS A 501 -3.89 18.75 -30.64
C LYS A 501 -3.08 18.68 -29.34
N VAL A 502 -2.41 17.56 -29.07
CA VAL A 502 -1.71 17.29 -27.81
C VAL A 502 -0.20 17.19 -28.02
N ASP A 503 0.55 17.89 -27.18
CA ASP A 503 2.00 17.72 -27.10
C ASP A 503 2.33 16.60 -26.11
N ARG A 504 2.63 15.41 -26.64
CA ARG A 504 2.97 14.24 -25.82
C ARG A 504 4.27 14.41 -25.06
N VAL A 505 5.28 15.05 -25.66
CA VAL A 505 6.60 15.20 -25.05
C VAL A 505 6.53 16.20 -23.90
N ALA A 506 5.89 17.35 -24.11
CA ALA A 506 5.69 18.35 -23.06
C ALA A 506 4.76 17.82 -21.95
N SER A 507 3.66 17.15 -22.31
CA SER A 507 2.76 16.53 -21.33
C SER A 507 3.48 15.48 -20.49
N ALA A 508 4.28 14.61 -21.14
CA ALA A 508 5.06 13.62 -20.44
C ALA A 508 6.13 14.27 -19.56
N THR A 509 6.79 15.34 -19.99
CA THR A 509 7.73 16.10 -19.14
C THR A 509 7.03 16.65 -17.88
N ASN A 510 5.85 17.26 -18.04
CA ASN A 510 5.08 17.79 -16.92
C ASN A 510 4.55 16.69 -15.98
N PHE A 511 4.14 15.54 -16.52
CA PHE A 511 3.74 14.39 -15.71
C PHE A 511 4.83 14.00 -14.72
N ILE A 512 6.09 14.06 -15.16
CA ILE A 512 7.25 13.57 -14.43
C ILE A 512 7.69 14.53 -13.35
N ALA A 513 7.76 15.82 -13.67
CA ALA A 513 8.05 16.85 -12.67
C ALA A 513 7.10 16.74 -11.46
N ARG A 514 5.88 16.26 -11.68
CA ARG A 514 4.85 16.08 -10.65
C ARG A 514 4.91 14.76 -9.90
N MET A 515 5.65 13.77 -10.39
CA MET A 515 5.77 12.45 -9.76
C MET A 515 6.99 12.30 -8.87
N LYS A 516 7.96 13.21 -8.96
CA LYS A 516 9.14 13.17 -8.11
C LYS A 516 8.73 13.35 -6.66
N THR A 517 9.25 12.47 -5.81
CA THR A 517 9.12 12.61 -4.36
C THR A 517 10.21 13.54 -3.83
N THR A 518 9.99 14.08 -2.64
CA THR A 518 10.95 15.00 -2.03
C THR A 518 11.96 14.28 -1.12
N ASP A 519 13.12 14.90 -0.94
CA ASP A 519 14.20 14.45 -0.06
C ASP A 519 13.74 14.34 1.39
N THR A 520 14.36 13.42 2.12
CA THR A 520 14.12 13.17 3.55
C THR A 520 14.70 14.27 4.45
N TYR A 521 15.78 14.93 4.05
CA TYR A 521 16.50 15.95 4.83
C TYR A 521 16.29 17.37 4.26
N LEU A 522 16.12 17.50 2.95
CA LEU A 522 15.87 18.79 2.30
C LEU A 522 14.40 18.92 1.88
N ILE A 523 13.67 19.82 2.51
CA ILE A 523 12.23 19.97 2.29
C ILE A 523 12.00 20.56 0.89
N GLY A 524 11.20 19.86 0.07
CA GLY A 524 10.84 20.30 -1.28
C GLY A 524 11.84 19.95 -2.38
N GLU A 525 13.00 19.37 -2.05
CA GLU A 525 14.02 18.99 -3.04
C GLU A 525 13.72 17.65 -3.71
N ASP A 526 13.89 17.55 -5.03
CA ASP A 526 13.64 16.32 -5.78
C ASP A 526 14.64 15.21 -5.44
N VAL A 527 14.14 13.99 -5.17
CA VAL A 527 15.02 12.82 -5.01
C VAL A 527 15.61 12.33 -6.33
N LEU A 528 16.76 11.67 -6.24
CA LEU A 528 17.34 10.94 -7.37
C LEU A 528 16.58 9.64 -7.67
N PRO A 529 16.54 9.18 -8.94
CA PRO A 529 16.18 7.80 -9.27
C PRO A 529 17.02 6.80 -8.47
N LEU A 530 16.44 5.66 -8.08
CA LEU A 530 17.19 4.62 -7.36
C LEU A 530 18.39 4.11 -8.18
N GLN A 531 18.23 4.11 -9.50
CA GLN A 531 19.22 3.66 -10.47
C GLN A 531 20.20 4.76 -10.91
N SER A 532 20.11 5.98 -10.36
CA SER A 532 21.10 7.05 -10.57
C SER A 532 22.52 6.56 -10.25
N LEU A 533 23.51 6.99 -11.03
CA LEU A 533 24.91 6.65 -10.73
C LEU A 533 25.36 7.30 -9.42
N ILE A 534 24.90 8.53 -9.17
CA ILE A 534 25.12 9.24 -7.90
C ILE A 534 24.52 8.42 -6.75
N TYR A 535 23.26 7.97 -6.89
CA TYR A 535 22.58 7.25 -5.82
C TYR A 535 23.18 5.85 -5.58
N GLN A 536 23.50 5.09 -6.64
CA GLN A 536 24.17 3.79 -6.51
C GLN A 536 25.57 3.94 -5.90
N ARG A 537 26.32 4.98 -6.27
CA ARG A 537 27.60 5.30 -5.63
C ARG A 537 27.44 5.55 -4.14
N PHE A 538 26.44 6.35 -3.74
CA PHE A 538 26.11 6.59 -2.34
C PHE A 538 25.84 5.26 -1.60
N MET A 539 24.98 4.40 -2.14
CA MET A 539 24.62 3.14 -1.50
C MET A 539 25.84 2.24 -1.27
N VAL A 540 26.69 2.09 -2.29
CA VAL A 540 27.89 1.25 -2.22
C VAL A 540 28.89 1.81 -1.22
N LEU A 541 29.19 3.10 -1.25
CA LEU A 541 30.15 3.70 -0.33
C LEU A 541 29.66 3.66 1.12
N ASN A 542 28.36 3.91 1.33
CA ASN A 542 27.78 3.84 2.67
C ASN A 542 27.80 2.42 3.25
N GLU A 543 27.53 1.40 2.43
CA GLU A 543 27.64 -0.01 2.85
C GLU A 543 29.10 -0.40 3.12
N LEU A 544 30.05 -0.03 2.24
CA LEU A 544 31.48 -0.29 2.43
C LEU A 544 32.05 0.37 3.68
N ASN A 545 31.65 1.60 4.01
CA ASN A 545 32.09 2.29 5.24
C ASN A 545 31.57 1.61 6.52
N GLY A 546 30.50 0.81 6.42
CA GLY A 546 29.95 0.04 7.53
C GLY A 546 30.63 -1.32 7.76
N ILE A 547 31.40 -1.81 6.80
CA ILE A 547 31.96 -3.16 6.82
C ILE A 547 33.17 -3.28 7.72
N ARG A 548 33.27 -4.44 8.36
CA ARG A 548 34.42 -4.85 9.16
C ARG A 548 35.05 -6.14 8.65
N VAL A 549 36.37 -6.16 8.55
CA VAL A 549 37.19 -7.33 8.25
C VAL A 549 37.93 -7.69 9.53
N ASN A 550 37.64 -8.85 10.11
CA ASN A 550 38.18 -9.28 11.41
C ASN A 550 38.03 -8.23 12.53
N GLY A 551 36.87 -7.55 12.57
CA GLY A 551 36.56 -6.51 13.57
C GLY A 551 37.00 -5.09 13.19
N GLU A 552 37.91 -4.91 12.23
CA GLU A 552 38.43 -3.60 11.81
C GLU A 552 37.72 -3.03 10.57
N ARG A 553 37.57 -1.70 10.48
CA ARG A 553 36.97 -1.05 9.30
C ARG A 553 37.93 -1.05 8.12
N LEU A 554 37.39 -1.15 6.90
CA LEU A 554 38.18 -1.04 5.66
C LEU A 554 38.91 0.29 5.58
N ARG A 555 40.21 0.27 5.32
CA ARG A 555 41.00 1.49 5.10
C ARG A 555 40.53 2.21 3.82
N ARG A 556 40.87 3.50 3.71
CA ARG A 556 40.49 4.34 2.57
C ARG A 556 40.94 3.73 1.24
N ASP A 557 42.21 3.31 1.15
CA ASP A 557 42.80 2.66 -0.02
C ASP A 557 42.05 1.39 -0.40
N GLN A 558 41.76 0.53 0.58
CA GLN A 558 41.03 -0.72 0.38
C GLN A 558 39.64 -0.45 -0.18
N LYS A 559 38.88 0.46 0.44
CA LYS A 559 37.54 0.82 -0.01
C LYS A 559 37.55 1.36 -1.44
N GLN A 560 38.43 2.32 -1.74
CA GLN A 560 38.52 2.93 -3.07
C GLN A 560 38.91 1.88 -4.12
N ARG A 561 39.80 0.95 -3.78
CA ARG A 561 40.17 -0.18 -4.65
C ARG A 561 39.01 -1.14 -4.85
N LEU A 562 38.31 -1.56 -3.79
CA LEU A 562 37.16 -2.47 -3.88
C LEU A 562 36.04 -1.87 -4.75
N TYR A 563 35.76 -0.58 -4.59
CA TYR A 563 34.82 0.14 -5.45
C TYR A 563 35.21 0.04 -6.93
N ASN A 564 36.48 0.35 -7.25
CA ASN A 564 36.97 0.41 -8.63
C ASN A 564 37.24 -0.95 -9.28
N GLN A 565 37.72 -1.95 -8.53
CA GLN A 565 38.14 -3.25 -9.08
C GLN A 565 37.07 -4.34 -8.94
N VAL A 566 36.16 -4.22 -7.97
CA VAL A 566 35.12 -5.23 -7.72
C VAL A 566 33.74 -4.71 -8.13
N PHE A 567 33.30 -3.56 -7.61
CA PHE A 567 31.93 -3.06 -7.88
C PHE A 567 31.77 -2.56 -9.33
N LYS A 568 32.79 -1.90 -9.88
CA LYS A 568 32.79 -1.48 -11.29
C LYS A 568 32.98 -2.63 -12.29
N THR A 569 33.23 -3.87 -11.85
CA THR A 569 33.41 -5.03 -12.75
C THR A 569 32.32 -6.10 -12.61
N ARG A 570 31.60 -6.12 -11.48
CA ARG A 570 30.57 -7.13 -11.19
C ARG A 570 29.20 -6.49 -10.97
N ARG A 571 28.14 -7.15 -11.46
CA ARG A 571 26.75 -6.70 -11.24
C ARG A 571 26.26 -7.00 -9.82
N THR A 572 26.66 -8.14 -9.27
CA THR A 572 26.41 -8.55 -7.87
C THR A 572 27.75 -8.82 -7.21
N VAL A 573 27.95 -8.33 -6.00
CA VAL A 573 29.20 -8.50 -5.25
C VAL A 573 28.97 -9.44 -4.07
N SER A 574 29.67 -10.57 -4.06
CA SER A 574 29.65 -11.52 -2.95
C SER A 574 30.78 -11.22 -1.97
N ILE A 575 30.63 -11.68 -0.72
CA ILE A 575 31.70 -11.62 0.29
C ILE A 575 32.98 -12.28 -0.24
N LYS A 576 32.85 -13.40 -0.96
CA LYS A 576 33.97 -14.12 -1.57
C LYS A 576 34.78 -13.23 -2.52
N ALA A 577 34.12 -12.40 -3.32
CA ALA A 577 34.77 -11.48 -4.25
C ALA A 577 35.66 -10.44 -3.53
N ILE A 578 35.17 -9.91 -2.40
CA ILE A 578 35.93 -8.97 -1.57
C ILE A 578 37.09 -9.67 -0.88
N GLN A 579 36.85 -10.85 -0.28
CA GLN A 579 37.90 -11.65 0.35
C GLN A 579 39.03 -11.99 -0.63
N GLU A 580 38.68 -12.38 -1.86
CA GLU A 580 39.66 -12.65 -2.92
C GLU A 580 40.44 -11.40 -3.32
N ASN A 581 39.78 -10.23 -3.45
CA ASN A 581 40.50 -8.99 -3.76
C ASN A 581 41.47 -8.60 -2.63
N LEU A 582 41.08 -8.75 -1.37
CA LEU A 582 41.93 -8.45 -0.21
C LEU A 582 43.14 -9.40 -0.13
N VAL A 583 42.93 -10.70 -0.35
CA VAL A 583 44.01 -11.71 -0.38
C VAL A 583 44.97 -11.46 -1.55
N ASN A 584 44.43 -11.27 -2.76
CA ASN A 584 45.25 -11.07 -3.96
C ASN A 584 46.08 -9.78 -3.91
N HIS A 585 45.61 -8.77 -3.16
CA HIS A 585 46.37 -7.54 -2.94
C HIS A 585 47.45 -7.68 -1.85
N GLY A 586 47.43 -8.77 -1.06
CA GLY A 586 48.31 -8.94 0.09
C GLY A 586 47.87 -8.12 1.32
N ASP A 587 46.61 -7.67 1.38
CA ASP A 587 46.11 -6.99 2.57
C ASP A 587 45.88 -7.96 3.75
N VAL A 588 45.64 -9.23 3.43
CA VAL A 588 45.41 -10.33 4.38
C VAL A 588 45.95 -11.65 3.79
N ASP A 589 46.52 -12.52 4.63
CA ASP A 589 47.15 -13.77 4.15
C ASP A 589 46.15 -14.86 3.73
N LYS A 590 44.90 -14.76 4.23
CA LYS A 590 43.83 -15.72 3.95
C LYS A 590 42.47 -15.03 4.02
N ARG A 591 41.43 -15.70 3.52
CA ARG A 591 40.06 -15.17 3.56
C ARG A 591 39.62 -14.92 5.00
N GLN A 592 39.41 -13.65 5.35
CA GLN A 592 38.99 -13.21 6.68
C GLN A 592 37.46 -13.13 6.80
N VAL A 593 36.95 -13.18 8.04
CA VAL A 593 35.52 -12.98 8.32
C VAL A 593 35.11 -11.54 8.04
N ILE A 594 34.07 -11.36 7.25
CA ILE A 594 33.45 -10.07 6.94
C ILE A 594 32.17 -9.92 7.76
N GLU A 595 32.04 -8.81 8.47
CA GLU A 595 30.88 -8.45 9.28
C GLU A 595 30.31 -7.08 8.86
N GLY A 596 29.04 -6.81 9.21
CA GLY A 596 28.38 -5.53 8.94
C GLY A 596 27.41 -5.53 7.75
N LEU A 597 27.30 -6.65 7.03
CA LEU A 597 26.29 -6.84 5.98
C LEU A 597 24.94 -7.30 6.55
N ALA A 598 23.85 -6.93 5.89
CA ALA A 598 22.52 -7.41 6.22
C ALA A 598 22.24 -8.82 5.63
N ASP A 599 22.72 -9.09 4.41
CA ASP A 599 22.78 -10.44 3.83
C ASP A 599 24.16 -11.06 4.17
N PRO A 600 24.21 -12.28 4.75
CA PRO A 600 25.44 -12.93 5.14
C PRO A 600 26.31 -13.44 3.98
N LYS A 601 25.87 -13.36 2.71
CA LYS A 601 26.57 -13.87 1.54
C LYS A 601 26.89 -12.77 0.51
N ASN A 602 26.00 -11.80 0.33
CA ASN A 602 26.10 -10.79 -0.73
C ASN A 602 25.91 -9.37 -0.20
N PHE A 603 26.40 -8.39 -0.97
CA PHE A 603 26.10 -6.99 -0.77
C PHE A 603 24.70 -6.66 -1.29
N ASN A 604 24.00 -5.80 -0.56
CA ASN A 604 22.70 -5.30 -1.02
C ASN A 604 22.84 -4.19 -2.07
N SER A 605 23.95 -3.45 -2.03
CA SER A 605 24.26 -2.41 -3.01
C SER A 605 25.00 -2.97 -4.24
N SER A 606 24.82 -2.29 -5.38
CA SER A 606 25.55 -2.60 -6.61
C SER A 606 25.64 -1.37 -7.52
N LEU A 607 26.60 -1.38 -8.44
CA LEU A 607 26.72 -0.40 -9.53
C LEU A 607 26.09 -0.95 -10.82
N SER A 608 24.88 -1.51 -10.71
CA SER A 608 24.24 -2.21 -11.82
C SER A 608 23.95 -1.30 -13.03
N THR A 609 23.61 -0.02 -12.79
CA THR A 609 23.36 0.95 -13.87
C THR A 609 24.64 1.30 -14.61
N TYR A 610 25.75 1.40 -13.89
CA TYR A 610 27.05 1.61 -14.50
C TYR A 610 27.40 0.49 -15.48
N GLN A 611 27.15 -0.79 -15.12
CA GLN A 611 27.38 -1.92 -16.01
C GLN A 611 26.50 -1.87 -17.26
N ASP A 612 25.22 -1.59 -17.06
CA ASP A 612 24.25 -1.48 -18.14
C ASP A 612 24.64 -0.39 -19.15
N LEU A 613 25.01 0.80 -18.64
CA LEU A 613 25.40 1.93 -19.47
C LEU A 613 26.77 1.76 -20.10
N LYS A 614 27.74 1.14 -19.40
CA LYS A 614 29.06 0.84 -19.98
C LYS A 614 28.94 -0.05 -21.22
N ALA A 615 28.00 -1.00 -21.24
CA ALA A 615 27.74 -1.85 -22.39
C ALA A 615 27.12 -1.12 -23.61
N ILE A 616 26.57 0.08 -23.42
CA ILE A 616 25.89 0.87 -24.46
C ILE A 616 26.72 2.11 -24.86
N LEU A 617 27.28 2.80 -23.88
CA LEU A 617 27.98 4.07 -23.99
C LEU A 617 29.51 3.92 -23.93
N SER A 618 30.02 2.73 -23.60
CA SER A 618 31.46 2.44 -23.51
C SER A 618 32.18 3.41 -22.56
N THR A 619 33.25 4.06 -23.00
CA THR A 619 34.06 4.99 -22.19
C THR A 619 33.33 6.29 -21.83
N ALA A 620 32.27 6.65 -22.55
CA ALA A 620 31.51 7.86 -22.26
C ALA A 620 30.84 7.85 -20.88
N VAL A 621 30.59 6.67 -20.29
CA VAL A 621 30.02 6.55 -18.93
C VAL A 621 30.96 7.07 -17.84
N ASP A 622 32.27 7.08 -18.10
CA ASP A 622 33.31 7.52 -17.17
C ASP A 622 33.72 8.99 -17.40
N ASP A 623 33.20 9.65 -18.44
CA ASP A 623 33.53 11.05 -18.77
C ASP A 623 32.82 12.03 -17.80
N PRO A 624 33.56 12.82 -17.01
CA PRO A 624 32.97 13.80 -16.09
C PRO A 624 32.07 14.83 -16.78
N LYS A 625 32.40 15.22 -18.02
CA LYS A 625 31.61 16.22 -18.77
C LYS A 625 30.24 15.70 -19.19
N ARG A 626 30.05 14.37 -19.20
CA ARG A 626 28.81 13.71 -19.62
C ARG A 626 27.95 13.23 -18.46
N GLN A 627 28.41 13.33 -17.21
CA GLN A 627 27.67 12.81 -16.05
C GLN A 627 26.28 13.44 -15.91
N VAL A 628 26.16 14.76 -16.17
CA VAL A 628 24.86 15.45 -16.12
C VAL A 628 23.89 14.88 -17.15
N ASP A 629 24.36 14.62 -18.38
CA ASP A 629 23.54 14.01 -19.42
C ASP A 629 23.21 12.55 -19.11
N ILE A 630 24.14 11.80 -18.51
CA ILE A 630 23.90 10.42 -18.09
C ILE A 630 22.84 10.35 -16.99
N GLU A 631 22.89 11.25 -16.00
CA GLU A 631 21.85 11.34 -14.98
C GLU A 631 20.50 11.73 -15.61
N LYS A 632 20.46 12.60 -16.64
CA LYS A 632 19.24 12.86 -17.41
C LYS A 632 18.74 11.60 -18.11
N ILE A 633 19.61 10.82 -18.78
CA ILE A 633 19.25 9.56 -19.45
C ILE A 633 18.61 8.58 -18.45
N ILE A 634 19.23 8.40 -17.27
CA ILE A 634 18.72 7.50 -16.23
C ILE A 634 17.40 8.02 -15.69
N ASN A 635 17.30 9.33 -15.43
CA ASN A 635 16.08 9.96 -14.97
C ASN A 635 14.96 9.72 -15.98
N TRP A 636 15.16 10.08 -17.26
CA TRP A 636 14.22 9.86 -18.36
C TRP A 636 13.85 8.39 -18.55
N SER A 637 14.80 7.46 -18.45
CA SER A 637 14.54 6.00 -18.51
C SER A 637 13.68 5.50 -17.35
N THR A 638 13.86 6.07 -16.15
CA THR A 638 13.04 5.75 -14.96
C THR A 638 11.59 6.23 -15.11
N VAL A 639 11.41 7.21 -15.97
CA VAL A 639 10.27 8.11 -16.07
C VAL A 639 9.35 7.75 -17.24
N PHE A 640 9.92 7.60 -18.44
CA PHE A 640 9.19 7.30 -19.66
C PHE A 640 9.06 5.79 -19.79
N GLU A 641 7.84 5.26 -19.65
CA GLU A 641 7.59 3.85 -19.97
C GLU A 641 7.46 3.62 -21.48
N ASP A 642 7.13 4.66 -22.23
CA ASP A 642 6.97 4.61 -23.68
C ASP A 642 8.32 4.79 -24.37
N GLN A 643 8.81 3.70 -24.96
CA GLN A 643 10.09 3.65 -25.66
C GLN A 643 10.19 4.71 -26.77
N ARG A 644 9.09 5.03 -27.47
CA ARG A 644 9.11 6.03 -28.56
C ARG A 644 9.38 7.42 -27.99
N ILE A 645 8.64 7.82 -26.96
CA ILE A 645 8.86 9.12 -26.30
C ILE A 645 10.24 9.20 -25.68
N PHE A 646 10.70 8.13 -25.04
CA PHE A 646 12.04 8.14 -24.46
C PHE A 646 13.10 8.32 -25.55
N LYS A 647 12.96 7.61 -26.68
CA LYS A 647 13.84 7.78 -27.83
C LYS A 647 13.81 9.21 -28.38
N ASP A 648 12.64 9.82 -28.48
CA ASP A 648 12.50 11.21 -28.95
C ASP A 648 13.18 12.18 -27.97
N LYS A 649 13.00 11.99 -26.66
CA LYS A 649 13.65 12.81 -25.64
C LYS A 649 15.17 12.69 -25.67
N LEU A 650 15.71 11.50 -25.99
CA LEU A 650 17.15 11.29 -26.17
C LEU A 650 17.75 12.08 -27.34
N GLN A 651 16.94 12.67 -28.23
CA GLN A 651 17.45 13.58 -29.26
C GLN A 651 18.00 14.89 -28.68
N GLU A 652 17.57 15.30 -27.48
CA GLU A 652 18.11 16.47 -26.77
C GLU A 652 19.60 16.28 -26.39
N ILE A 653 20.11 15.05 -26.43
CA ILE A 653 21.52 14.74 -26.17
C ILE A 653 22.24 14.57 -27.51
N GLY A 654 23.00 15.60 -27.89
CA GLY A 654 23.61 15.71 -29.21
C GLY A 654 24.76 14.72 -29.48
N TRP A 655 25.40 14.17 -28.44
CA TRP A 655 26.54 13.26 -28.60
C TRP A 655 26.15 11.78 -28.73
N LEU A 656 24.87 11.43 -28.62
CA LEU A 656 24.38 10.06 -28.79
C LEU A 656 24.18 9.72 -30.26
N THR A 657 24.64 8.53 -30.67
CA THR A 657 24.29 7.97 -31.99
C THR A 657 22.88 7.38 -32.00
N ASP A 658 22.24 7.24 -33.16
CA ASP A 658 20.90 6.64 -33.24
C ASP A 658 20.86 5.19 -32.76
N THR A 659 21.94 4.43 -32.95
CA THR A 659 22.09 3.07 -32.39
C THR A 659 22.10 3.10 -30.87
N GLN A 660 22.81 4.05 -30.25
CA GLN A 660 22.79 4.24 -28.81
C GLN A 660 21.41 4.68 -28.32
N ARG A 661 20.74 5.63 -29.00
CA ARG A 661 19.38 6.05 -28.67
C ARG A 661 18.39 4.88 -28.70
N ASN A 662 18.48 4.03 -29.72
CA ASN A 662 17.67 2.82 -29.82
C ASN A 662 17.92 1.87 -28.63
N ARG A 663 19.19 1.55 -28.33
CA ARG A 663 19.53 0.65 -27.22
C ARG A 663 19.17 1.21 -25.85
N LEU A 664 19.39 2.50 -25.62
CA LEU A 664 18.99 3.21 -24.40
C LEU A 664 17.47 3.23 -24.24
N SER A 665 16.73 3.52 -25.31
CA SER A 665 15.26 3.60 -25.26
C SER A 665 14.60 2.27 -24.86
N ALA A 666 15.25 1.14 -25.18
CA ALA A 666 14.81 -0.19 -24.77
C ALA A 666 15.14 -0.54 -23.31
N LYS A 667 16.05 0.23 -22.67
CA LYS A 667 16.46 0.03 -21.28
C LYS A 667 15.61 0.90 -20.37
N ARG A 668 14.79 0.26 -19.54
CA ARG A 668 13.92 0.92 -18.57
C ARG A 668 14.45 0.72 -17.16
N TYR A 669 14.50 1.81 -16.39
CA TYR A 669 14.76 1.78 -14.95
C TYR A 669 13.46 2.00 -14.16
N ARG A 670 13.44 1.62 -12.88
CA ARG A 670 12.30 1.80 -11.97
C ARG A 670 12.78 2.19 -10.58
N GLY A 671 11.92 2.89 -9.84
CA GLY A 671 12.15 3.23 -8.43
C GLY A 671 12.88 4.55 -8.20
N TRP A 672 12.54 5.20 -7.08
CA TRP A 672 13.12 6.46 -6.62
C TRP A 672 13.90 6.23 -5.32
N GLY A 673 15.01 6.94 -5.16
CA GLY A 673 15.76 7.02 -3.92
C GLY A 673 15.03 7.85 -2.86
N ARG A 674 15.72 8.14 -1.74
CA ARG A 674 15.19 8.98 -0.64
C ARG A 674 15.93 10.30 -0.46
N LEU A 675 17.01 10.49 -1.22
CA LEU A 675 17.96 11.59 -1.10
C LEU A 675 18.13 12.24 -2.48
N SER A 676 18.30 13.55 -2.47
CA SER A 676 18.53 14.40 -3.64
C SER A 676 20.00 14.44 -4.02
N ALA A 677 20.27 14.89 -5.25
CA ALA A 677 21.63 15.18 -5.70
C ALA A 677 22.24 16.32 -4.87
N ARG A 678 21.44 17.35 -4.57
CA ARG A 678 21.84 18.53 -3.80
C ARG A 678 22.38 18.13 -2.41
N LEU A 679 21.64 17.31 -1.67
CA LEU A 679 22.10 16.81 -0.37
C LEU A 679 23.42 16.04 -0.48
N LEU A 680 23.52 15.13 -1.46
CA LEU A 680 24.66 14.22 -1.55
C LEU A 680 25.93 14.89 -2.10
N THR A 681 25.81 15.91 -2.95
CA THR A 681 26.94 16.42 -3.74
C THR A 681 27.17 17.93 -3.64
N GLU A 682 26.21 18.71 -3.16
CA GLU A 682 26.32 20.18 -3.13
C GLU A 682 26.44 20.76 -1.71
N ILE A 683 25.90 20.09 -0.68
CA ILE A 683 26.11 20.53 0.71
C ILE A 683 27.54 20.18 1.13
N GLN A 684 28.28 21.20 1.54
CA GLN A 684 29.70 21.10 1.86
C GLN A 684 30.00 21.45 3.32
N ASP A 685 31.05 20.84 3.86
CA ASP A 685 31.67 21.26 5.12
C ASP A 685 32.58 22.48 4.94
N ALA A 686 33.20 22.94 6.04
CA ALA A 686 34.13 24.07 6.02
C ALA A 686 35.37 23.86 5.12
N GLN A 687 35.69 22.62 4.73
CA GLN A 687 36.78 22.29 3.82
C GLN A 687 36.33 22.15 2.36
N GLY A 688 35.05 22.43 2.07
CA GLY A 688 34.47 22.34 0.73
C GLY A 688 34.19 20.89 0.27
N GLN A 689 34.19 19.92 1.18
CA GLN A 689 33.89 18.52 0.83
C GLN A 689 32.40 18.26 0.94
N SER A 690 31.83 17.57 -0.04
CA SER A 690 30.43 17.14 0.02
C SER A 690 30.25 15.87 0.86
N ILE A 691 28.99 15.50 1.15
CA ILE A 691 28.68 14.20 1.78
C ILE A 691 29.24 13.02 0.96
N MET A 692 29.15 13.08 -0.37
CA MET A 692 29.72 12.06 -1.26
C MET A 692 31.25 12.01 -1.18
N ASP A 693 31.91 13.15 -1.02
CA ASP A 693 33.37 13.23 -0.85
C ASP A 693 33.78 12.66 0.51
N GLN A 694 33.07 12.99 1.58
CA GLN A 694 33.29 12.42 2.91
C GLN A 694 33.09 10.89 2.90
N LEU A 695 32.04 10.39 2.25
CA LEU A 695 31.83 8.95 2.04
C LEU A 695 32.97 8.30 1.26
N TRP A 696 33.63 9.02 0.35
CA TRP A 696 34.76 8.53 -0.45
C TRP A 696 36.09 8.58 0.32
N GLN A 697 36.34 9.62 1.11
CA GLN A 697 37.62 9.87 1.78
C GLN A 697 37.73 9.25 3.16
N THR A 698 36.62 9.12 3.91
CA THR A 698 36.63 8.66 5.31
C THR A 698 36.01 7.28 5.48
N GLN A 699 35.99 6.75 6.69
CA GLN A 699 35.26 5.52 7.04
C GLN A 699 33.87 5.84 7.63
N HIS A 700 33.40 7.08 7.55
CA HIS A 700 32.11 7.49 8.12
C HIS A 700 30.94 7.04 7.24
N THR A 701 29.88 6.55 7.85
CA THR A 701 28.60 6.30 7.17
C THR A 701 27.84 7.61 7.00
N PHE A 702 26.88 7.65 6.09
CA PHE A 702 26.03 8.83 5.83
C PHE A 702 25.42 9.40 7.10
N MET A 703 24.92 8.53 7.99
CA MET A 703 24.32 8.97 9.25
C MET A 703 25.31 9.65 10.18
N GLN A 704 26.60 9.30 10.11
CA GLN A 704 27.64 9.98 10.88
C GLN A 704 27.92 11.35 10.27
N ILE A 705 28.08 11.43 8.95
CA ILE A 705 28.42 12.67 8.22
C ILE A 705 27.30 13.71 8.34
N VAL A 706 26.04 13.32 8.10
CA VAL A 706 24.91 14.28 8.06
C VAL A 706 24.62 14.94 9.42
N HIS A 707 25.14 14.37 10.53
CA HIS A 707 25.02 14.93 11.87
C HIS A 707 26.27 15.71 12.31
N GLU A 708 27.29 15.81 11.46
CA GLU A 708 28.42 16.70 11.72
C GLU A 708 27.94 18.17 11.67
N PRO A 709 28.51 19.07 12.49
CA PRO A 709 27.97 20.41 12.72
C PRO A 709 27.75 21.23 11.45
N ASP A 710 28.69 21.19 10.51
CA ASP A 710 28.66 21.98 9.28
C ASP A 710 27.47 21.56 8.39
N TYR A 711 27.32 20.26 8.14
CA TYR A 711 26.21 19.72 7.34
C TYR A 711 24.86 19.94 8.01
N ALA A 712 24.76 19.68 9.32
CA ALA A 712 23.52 19.84 10.07
C ALA A 712 23.05 21.31 10.08
N ALA A 713 23.99 22.26 10.25
CA ALA A 713 23.71 23.69 10.18
C ALA A 713 23.27 24.11 8.77
N ALA A 714 23.98 23.65 7.72
CA ALA A 714 23.64 23.95 6.33
C ALA A 714 22.23 23.43 5.95
N ILE A 715 21.90 22.20 6.33
CA ILE A 715 20.56 21.60 6.11
C ILE A 715 19.49 22.43 6.81
N THR A 716 19.74 22.82 8.07
CA THR A 716 18.81 23.64 8.85
C THR A 716 18.58 25.00 8.20
N ALA A 717 19.66 25.66 7.73
CA ALA A 717 19.59 26.96 7.06
C ALA A 717 18.82 26.89 5.73
N ILE A 718 19.08 25.88 4.90
CA ILE A 718 18.38 25.66 3.63
C ILE A 718 16.89 25.46 3.87
N ASN A 719 16.53 24.60 4.83
CA ASN A 719 15.13 24.36 5.17
C ASN A 719 14.47 25.63 5.70
N ALA A 720 15.10 26.34 6.65
CA ALA A 720 14.60 27.58 7.23
C ALA A 720 14.34 28.68 6.19
N ALA A 721 15.18 28.79 5.16
CA ALA A 721 14.95 29.70 4.04
C ALA A 721 13.70 29.29 3.22
N GLY A 722 13.52 28.01 2.93
CA GLY A 722 12.34 27.49 2.22
C GLY A 722 11.02 27.66 2.97
N PHE A 723 11.06 27.78 4.30
CA PHE A 723 9.88 28.01 5.15
C PHE A 723 9.34 29.45 5.10
N LYS A 724 10.17 30.46 4.81
CA LYS A 724 9.74 31.87 4.88
C LYS A 724 8.70 32.25 3.82
N ASP A 725 8.64 31.53 2.70
CA ASP A 725 7.74 31.81 1.58
C ASP A 725 6.50 30.89 1.54
N ARG A 726 6.25 30.07 2.58
CA ARG A 726 5.25 29.00 2.56
C ARG A 726 4.35 28.98 3.79
N THR A 727 3.13 28.47 3.64
CA THR A 727 2.27 28.21 4.81
C THR A 727 2.65 26.88 5.48
N LEU A 728 2.37 26.77 6.78
CA LEU A 728 2.59 25.54 7.53
C LEU A 728 1.85 24.35 6.90
N GLU A 729 0.64 24.57 6.39
CA GLU A 729 -0.18 23.54 5.76
C GLU A 729 0.49 22.99 4.50
N THR A 730 0.99 23.88 3.61
CA THR A 730 1.71 23.47 2.41
C THR A 730 2.98 22.70 2.74
N THR A 731 3.67 23.09 3.81
CA THR A 731 4.89 22.40 4.23
C THR A 731 4.59 20.99 4.73
N ILE A 732 3.58 20.82 5.59
CA ILE A 732 3.16 19.50 6.08
C ILE A 732 2.71 18.60 4.91
N ASP A 733 2.07 19.16 3.88
CA ASP A 733 1.65 18.42 2.69
C ASP A 733 2.81 17.89 1.86
N GLU A 734 3.97 18.56 1.88
CA GLU A 734 5.16 18.13 1.15
C GLU A 734 6.06 17.14 1.91
N LEU A 735 5.91 17.03 3.25
CA LEU A 735 6.69 16.08 4.03
C LEU A 735 6.54 14.65 3.49
N TYR A 736 7.68 13.94 3.35
CA TYR A 736 7.72 12.54 2.95
C TYR A 736 7.28 11.63 4.11
N THR A 737 5.97 11.58 4.38
CA THR A 737 5.39 10.83 5.49
C THR A 737 3.94 10.44 5.21
N SER A 738 3.39 9.55 6.04
CA SER A 738 2.03 9.02 5.88
C SER A 738 0.97 10.10 6.14
N PRO A 739 -0.21 10.04 5.49
CA PRO A 739 -1.33 10.94 5.77
C PRO A 739 -1.71 10.99 7.26
N GLN A 740 -1.57 9.86 7.96
CA GLN A 740 -1.70 9.75 9.41
C GLN A 740 -0.78 10.73 10.15
N ASN A 741 0.52 10.68 9.87
CA ASN A 741 1.52 11.53 10.49
C ASN A 741 1.28 13.01 10.15
N LYS A 742 0.89 13.31 8.90
CA LYS A 742 0.53 14.68 8.49
C LYS A 742 -0.64 15.22 9.30
N LYS A 743 -1.70 14.41 9.50
CA LYS A 743 -2.85 14.82 10.30
C LYS A 743 -2.48 15.00 11.78
N ALA A 744 -1.69 14.08 12.34
CA ALA A 744 -1.18 14.21 13.70
C ALA A 744 -0.37 15.50 13.89
N LEU A 745 0.54 15.83 12.97
CA LEU A 745 1.32 17.09 13.00
C LEU A 745 0.44 18.34 13.03
N ARG A 746 -0.62 18.38 12.21
CA ARG A 746 -1.59 19.49 12.23
C ARG A 746 -2.28 19.62 13.58
N GLN A 747 -2.71 18.51 14.16
CA GLN A 747 -3.37 18.50 15.46
C GLN A 747 -2.39 18.89 16.59
N ILE A 748 -1.13 18.47 16.53
CA ILE A 748 -0.09 18.88 17.48
C ILE A 748 0.08 20.39 17.45
N VAL A 749 0.26 20.98 16.27
CA VAL A 749 0.43 22.43 16.14
C VAL A 749 -0.83 23.17 16.61
N ALA A 750 -2.02 22.66 16.31
CA ALA A 750 -3.28 23.23 16.80
C ALA A 750 -3.34 23.24 18.34
N VAL A 751 -3.01 22.13 19.00
CA VAL A 751 -2.99 22.02 20.47
C VAL A 751 -1.96 22.98 21.08
N VAL A 752 -0.73 23.02 20.57
CA VAL A 752 0.32 23.90 21.10
C VAL A 752 -0.06 25.37 20.94
N ARG A 753 -0.59 25.77 19.76
CA ARG A 753 -1.06 27.14 19.51
C ARG A 753 -2.23 27.52 20.40
N ASP A 754 -3.19 26.62 20.64
CA ASP A 754 -4.33 26.88 21.52
C ASP A 754 -3.87 27.07 22.97
N ILE A 755 -2.94 26.24 23.46
CA ILE A 755 -2.33 26.42 24.79
C ILE A 755 -1.60 27.77 24.89
N GLN A 756 -0.81 28.15 23.89
CA GLN A 756 -0.13 29.45 23.84
C GLN A 756 -1.14 30.61 23.86
N ALA A 757 -2.20 30.53 23.06
CA ALA A 757 -3.26 31.53 23.05
C ALA A 757 -3.97 31.61 24.40
N ALA A 758 -4.23 30.46 25.03
CA ALA A 758 -4.79 30.38 26.38
C ALA A 758 -3.85 30.97 27.46
N ARG A 759 -2.55 30.99 27.20
CA ARG A 759 -1.49 31.66 28.00
C ARG A 759 -1.19 33.09 27.53
N HIS A 760 -2.17 33.79 26.96
CA HIS A 760 -2.06 35.20 26.54
C HIS A 760 -0.87 35.43 25.58
N GLY A 761 -0.69 34.50 24.64
CA GLY A 761 0.36 34.54 23.62
C GLY A 761 1.77 34.24 24.13
N GLN A 762 1.96 33.93 25.43
CA GLN A 762 3.26 33.60 25.99
C GLN A 762 3.81 32.33 25.33
N VAL A 763 5.01 32.42 24.76
CA VAL A 763 5.70 31.27 24.17
C VAL A 763 6.08 30.26 25.25
N PRO A 764 5.87 28.94 25.05
CA PRO A 764 6.29 27.92 26.02
C PRO A 764 7.82 27.85 26.10
N SER A 765 8.35 27.75 27.31
CA SER A 765 9.80 27.60 27.52
C SER A 765 10.31 26.20 27.20
N ARG A 766 9.44 25.18 27.34
CA ARG A 766 9.76 23.77 27.11
C ARG A 766 8.58 23.05 26.45
N ILE A 767 8.85 22.19 25.49
CA ILE A 767 7.85 21.26 24.92
C ILE A 767 8.41 19.84 25.01
N PHE A 768 7.77 19.01 25.84
CA PHE A 768 8.10 17.60 26.02
C PHE A 768 7.27 16.74 25.08
N ILE A 769 7.93 15.90 24.29
CA ILE A 769 7.32 15.16 23.19
C ILE A 769 7.55 13.67 23.40
N GLU A 770 6.47 12.94 23.67
CA GLU A 770 6.41 11.49 23.69
C GLU A 770 5.53 10.99 22.53
N ALA A 771 5.85 9.83 21.97
CA ALA A 771 5.00 9.16 20.99
C ALA A 771 4.66 7.76 21.49
N ALA A 772 3.37 7.48 21.64
CA ALA A 772 2.87 6.16 21.98
C ALA A 772 3.07 5.19 20.79
N ARG A 773 3.30 3.90 21.08
CA ARG A 773 3.11 2.88 20.04
C ARG A 773 1.61 2.67 19.90
N GLY A 774 1.09 2.78 18.67
CA GLY A 774 -0.21 2.18 18.35
C GLY A 774 -0.16 0.72 18.78
N ALA A 775 -1.07 0.31 19.67
CA ALA A 775 -1.19 -1.08 20.08
C ALA A 775 -1.85 -1.86 18.94
N MET A 776 -1.04 -2.24 17.95
CA MET A 776 -1.32 -3.45 17.21
C MET A 776 -0.50 -4.54 17.87
N ASP A 777 -1.17 -5.45 18.58
CA ASP A 777 -0.65 -6.80 18.72
C ASP A 777 -0.27 -7.23 17.31
N ASN A 778 1.03 -7.41 17.07
CA ASN A 778 1.54 -7.70 15.74
C ASN A 778 1.72 -9.22 15.63
N PRO A 779 0.75 -9.95 15.07
CA PRO A 779 0.84 -11.40 14.97
C PRO A 779 1.99 -11.84 14.03
N GLN A 780 2.58 -10.89 13.26
CA GLN A 780 3.85 -11.06 12.53
C GLN A 780 5.06 -11.33 13.46
N ARG A 781 5.08 -10.81 14.71
CA ARG A 781 6.23 -10.99 15.64
C ARG A 781 6.39 -12.44 16.07
N THR A 782 5.30 -13.14 16.36
CA THR A 782 5.32 -14.57 16.76
C THR A 782 5.73 -15.46 15.58
N ARG A 783 5.26 -15.14 14.36
CA ARG A 783 5.59 -15.89 13.14
C ARG A 783 7.03 -15.67 12.66
N ARG A 784 7.58 -14.46 12.83
CA ARG A 784 8.98 -14.15 12.55
C ARG A 784 9.94 -14.91 13.47
N ARG A 785 9.58 -15.08 14.75
CA ARG A 785 10.38 -15.85 15.74
C ARG A 785 10.50 -17.32 15.38
N GLN A 786 9.39 -17.95 15.02
CA GLN A 786 9.37 -19.35 14.58
C GLN A 786 10.26 -19.55 13.34
N LYS A 787 10.13 -18.67 12.35
CA LYS A 787 10.89 -18.74 11.11
C LYS A 787 12.39 -18.56 11.34
N GLN A 788 12.77 -17.52 12.09
CA GLN A 788 14.17 -17.28 12.47
C GLN A 788 14.80 -18.50 13.16
N LEU A 789 14.09 -19.17 14.07
CA LEU A 789 14.60 -20.39 14.72
C LEU A 789 14.75 -21.55 13.73
N THR A 790 13.77 -21.71 12.83
CA THR A 790 13.79 -22.79 11.83
C THR A 790 14.99 -22.64 10.88
N ASP A 791 15.21 -21.43 10.36
CA ASP A 791 16.33 -21.13 9.46
C ASP A 791 17.67 -21.27 10.20
N LEU A 792 17.74 -20.81 11.45
CA LEU A 792 18.94 -20.92 12.27
C LEU A 792 19.35 -22.37 12.52
N PHE A 793 18.39 -23.24 12.83
CA PHE A 793 18.63 -24.67 13.09
C PHE A 793 18.93 -25.46 11.81
N ALA A 794 18.39 -25.02 10.67
CA ALA A 794 18.63 -25.66 9.38
C ALA A 794 20.01 -25.32 8.77
N ASP A 795 20.60 -24.20 9.19
CA ASP A 795 21.87 -23.66 8.66
C ASP A 795 22.96 -23.65 9.76
N ARG A 796 23.21 -22.48 10.37
CA ARG A 796 24.40 -22.22 11.22
C ARG A 796 24.45 -23.02 12.52
N ALA A 797 23.30 -23.39 13.08
CA ALA A 797 23.23 -24.08 14.36
C ALA A 797 23.06 -25.61 14.21
N LYS A 798 22.99 -26.12 12.98
CA LYS A 798 22.67 -27.54 12.68
C LYS A 798 23.58 -28.54 13.40
N GLU A 799 24.87 -28.25 13.50
CA GLU A 799 25.88 -29.14 14.12
C GLU A 799 25.96 -29.00 15.64
N ILE A 800 25.44 -27.91 16.20
CA ILE A 800 25.56 -27.54 17.61
C ILE A 800 24.27 -27.85 18.38
N VAL A 801 23.11 -27.76 17.73
CA VAL A 801 21.81 -28.03 18.33
C VAL A 801 21.60 -29.53 18.47
N SER A 802 21.16 -29.98 19.63
CA SER A 802 20.89 -31.41 19.85
C SER A 802 19.71 -31.89 19.00
N GLN A 803 19.74 -33.16 18.60
CA GLN A 803 18.67 -33.78 17.83
C GLN A 803 17.32 -33.69 18.57
N THR A 804 17.33 -33.91 19.89
CA THR A 804 16.15 -33.80 20.75
C THR A 804 15.51 -32.41 20.65
N VAL A 805 16.29 -31.34 20.81
CA VAL A 805 15.78 -29.95 20.74
C VAL A 805 15.31 -29.59 19.32
N THR A 806 15.91 -30.21 18.30
CA THR A 806 15.46 -30.07 16.90
C THR A 806 14.10 -30.73 16.67
N GLU A 807 13.87 -31.90 17.26
CA GLU A 807 12.59 -32.61 17.21
C GLU A 807 11.50 -31.86 17.99
N GLU A 808 11.81 -31.39 19.20
CA GLU A 808 10.93 -30.54 19.99
C GLU A 808 10.51 -29.27 19.23
N LEU A 809 11.43 -28.64 18.48
CA LEU A 809 11.08 -27.48 17.65
C LEU A 809 10.08 -27.87 16.54
N LYS A 810 10.28 -29.01 15.88
CA LYS A 810 9.36 -29.51 14.84
C LYS A 810 7.97 -29.80 15.42
N ASP A 811 7.91 -30.39 16.60
CA ASP A 811 6.66 -30.74 17.27
C ASP A 811 5.88 -29.49 17.68
N GLN A 812 6.55 -28.50 18.26
CA GLN A 812 5.92 -27.21 18.61
C GLN A 812 5.41 -26.47 17.36
N ILE A 813 6.13 -26.56 16.24
CA ILE A 813 5.70 -26.00 14.95
C ILE A 813 4.48 -26.73 14.40
N ALA A 814 4.48 -28.07 14.41
CA ALA A 814 3.38 -28.90 13.93
C ALA A 814 2.12 -28.67 14.78
N GLY A 815 2.27 -28.58 16.10
CA GLY A 815 1.22 -28.24 17.06
C GLY A 815 0.73 -26.78 17.02
N LYS A 816 1.31 -25.93 16.15
CA LYS A 816 0.98 -24.50 16.03
C LYS A 816 1.13 -23.73 17.37
N ALA A 817 2.12 -24.10 18.17
CA ALA A 817 2.38 -23.47 19.46
C ALA A 817 2.65 -21.96 19.31
N LYS A 818 2.23 -21.17 20.30
CA LYS A 818 2.56 -19.74 20.37
C LYS A 818 3.99 -19.59 20.91
N PHE A 819 4.89 -19.04 20.10
CA PHE A 819 6.29 -18.78 20.48
C PHE A 819 6.41 -17.62 21.48
N THR A 820 6.12 -17.93 22.74
CA THR A 820 6.35 -17.05 23.89
C THR A 820 7.84 -16.78 24.09
N ASP A 821 8.17 -15.78 24.91
CA ASP A 821 9.58 -15.45 25.19
C ASP A 821 10.33 -16.62 25.83
N ARG A 822 9.68 -17.38 26.73
CA ARG A 822 10.28 -18.57 27.34
C ARG A 822 10.59 -19.65 26.31
N LEU A 823 9.62 -19.97 25.45
CA LEU A 823 9.78 -20.99 24.41
C LEU A 823 10.84 -20.59 23.38
N LEU A 824 10.90 -19.30 23.02
CA LEU A 824 11.94 -18.77 22.14
C LEU A 824 13.34 -18.89 22.77
N LEU A 825 13.49 -18.47 24.03
CA LEU A 825 14.77 -18.54 24.74
C LEU A 825 15.22 -19.98 24.95
N TYR A 826 14.30 -20.91 25.22
CA TYR A 826 14.59 -22.34 25.29
C TYR A 826 15.34 -22.84 24.05
N PHE A 827 14.79 -22.59 22.85
CA PHE A 827 15.41 -23.01 21.60
C PHE A 827 16.70 -22.25 21.29
N LEU A 828 16.75 -20.93 21.53
CA LEU A 828 17.98 -20.14 21.37
C LEU A 828 19.09 -20.59 22.33
N GLN A 829 18.76 -21.28 23.42
CA GLN A 829 19.71 -21.82 24.39
C GLN A 829 19.93 -23.32 24.22
N ASN A 830 19.52 -23.89 23.08
CA ASN A 830 19.67 -25.31 22.79
C ASN A 830 19.11 -26.20 23.93
N GLY A 831 17.97 -25.81 24.50
CA GLY A 831 17.30 -26.53 25.59
C GLY A 831 18.07 -26.56 26.91
N ARG A 832 18.97 -25.60 27.15
CA ARG A 832 19.82 -25.55 28.35
C ARG A 832 19.71 -24.23 29.10
N ASP A 833 20.00 -24.30 30.40
CA ASP A 833 20.15 -23.14 31.27
C ASP A 833 21.35 -22.30 30.79
N MET A 834 21.16 -20.99 30.68
CA MET A 834 22.21 -20.10 30.16
C MET A 834 23.43 -20.03 31.08
N TYR A 835 23.26 -20.15 32.38
CA TYR A 835 24.32 -19.93 33.38
C TYR A 835 24.95 -21.23 33.88
N THR A 836 24.19 -22.32 33.93
CA THR A 836 24.73 -23.61 34.41
C THR A 836 25.00 -24.61 33.28
N GLY A 837 24.39 -24.43 32.11
CA GLY A 837 24.47 -25.36 30.98
C GLY A 837 23.64 -26.65 31.18
N GLU A 838 22.94 -26.78 32.30
CA GLU A 838 22.07 -27.93 32.60
C GLU A 838 20.85 -27.98 31.66
N LYS A 839 20.32 -29.18 31.40
CA LYS A 839 19.17 -29.35 30.50
C LYS A 839 17.90 -28.76 31.13
N LEU A 840 17.12 -28.05 30.32
CA LEU A 840 15.79 -27.56 30.65
C LEU A 840 14.73 -28.48 30.05
N ASN A 841 13.62 -28.66 30.77
CA ASN A 841 12.48 -29.44 30.29
C ASN A 841 11.44 -28.51 29.63
N ILE A 842 11.17 -28.73 28.35
CA ILE A 842 10.25 -27.91 27.54
C ILE A 842 8.80 -27.94 28.05
N ASP A 843 8.36 -29.02 28.70
CA ASP A 843 7.01 -29.14 29.25
C ASP A 843 6.84 -28.38 30.58
N ARG A 844 7.95 -27.93 31.17
CA ARG A 844 7.99 -27.23 32.46
C ARG A 844 8.47 -25.79 32.35
N LEU A 845 8.38 -25.17 31.17
CA LEU A 845 8.84 -23.79 30.94
C LEU A 845 8.27 -22.77 31.94
N SER A 846 7.06 -22.97 32.45
CA SER A 846 6.46 -22.09 33.47
C SER A 846 7.20 -22.09 34.81
N GLN A 847 8.00 -23.12 35.11
CA GLN A 847 8.82 -23.25 36.33
C GLN A 847 10.18 -22.55 36.22
N TYR A 848 10.53 -22.04 35.03
CA TYR A 848 11.76 -21.32 34.77
C TYR A 848 11.53 -19.81 34.70
N ASP A 849 12.56 -19.08 35.10
CA ASP A 849 12.57 -17.63 35.10
C ASP A 849 13.24 -17.09 33.85
N ILE A 850 12.76 -15.93 33.40
CA ILE A 850 13.51 -15.10 32.46
C ILE A 850 14.32 -14.12 33.30
N ASP A 851 15.64 -14.33 33.36
CA ASP A 851 16.56 -13.42 34.02
C ASP A 851 17.10 -12.38 33.02
N HIS A 852 17.54 -11.24 33.54
CA HIS A 852 18.24 -10.20 32.81
C HIS A 852 19.76 -10.30 33.06
N ILE A 853 20.52 -10.51 31.97
CA ILE A 853 21.97 -10.73 32.02
C ILE A 853 22.67 -9.58 32.73
N LEU A 854 22.45 -8.36 32.24
CA LEU A 854 22.80 -7.15 32.96
C LEU A 854 21.66 -6.83 33.94
N PRO A 855 21.96 -6.57 35.23
CA PRO A 855 20.96 -6.29 36.26
C PRO A 855 20.00 -5.16 35.89
N GLN A 856 18.71 -5.31 36.19
CA GLN A 856 17.70 -4.27 35.91
C GLN A 856 17.87 -3.01 36.76
N SER A 857 18.44 -3.15 37.97
CA SER A 857 18.86 -2.05 38.84
C SER A 857 19.87 -1.15 38.13
N LEU A 858 20.74 -1.73 37.30
CA LEU A 858 21.77 -1.05 36.54
C LEU A 858 21.25 -0.53 35.18
N ILE A 859 20.52 -1.36 34.43
CA ILE A 859 20.02 -1.01 33.09
C ILE A 859 18.65 -1.64 32.81
N LYS A 860 17.66 -0.81 32.44
CA LYS A 860 16.36 -1.32 31.96
C LYS A 860 16.44 -1.70 30.48
N ASP A 861 16.89 -2.92 30.19
CA ASP A 861 16.97 -3.49 28.83
C ASP A 861 16.15 -4.80 28.75
N ASP A 862 14.90 -4.69 28.29
CA ASP A 862 14.00 -5.84 28.06
C ASP A 862 14.19 -6.49 26.67
N SER A 863 15.27 -6.16 25.95
CA SER A 863 15.56 -6.81 24.68
C SER A 863 15.87 -8.29 24.88
N LEU A 864 15.65 -9.10 23.83
CA LEU A 864 16.06 -10.51 23.86
C LEU A 864 17.56 -10.68 24.06
N ASP A 865 18.39 -9.68 23.71
CA ASP A 865 19.84 -9.73 23.91
C ASP A 865 20.25 -9.61 25.37
N ASN A 866 19.38 -9.11 26.24
CA ASN A 866 19.63 -9.01 27.67
C ASN A 866 18.79 -9.98 28.51
N ARG A 867 18.01 -10.88 27.89
CA ARG A 867 17.13 -11.83 28.60
C ARG A 867 17.50 -13.27 28.31
N VAL A 868 17.47 -14.11 29.34
CA VAL A 868 17.88 -15.52 29.27
C VAL A 868 16.94 -16.38 30.11
N LEU A 869 16.75 -17.63 29.72
CA LEU A 869 15.93 -18.59 30.45
C LEU A 869 16.81 -19.39 31.41
N VAL A 870 16.46 -19.38 32.70
CA VAL A 870 17.26 -20.01 33.76
C VAL A 870 16.38 -20.65 34.82
N GLN A 871 16.95 -21.55 35.61
CA GLN A 871 16.29 -22.09 36.79
C GLN A 871 16.05 -21.01 37.85
N GLN A 872 14.90 -21.06 38.54
CA GLN A 872 14.50 -20.09 39.56
C GLN A 872 15.52 -19.90 40.69
N ARG A 873 16.22 -20.98 41.08
CA ARG A 873 17.27 -20.91 42.10
C ARG A 873 18.47 -20.12 41.58
N ILE A 874 18.91 -20.40 40.36
CA ILE A 874 20.06 -19.74 39.74
C ILE A 874 19.79 -18.25 39.51
N ASN A 875 18.57 -17.90 39.09
CA ASN A 875 18.14 -16.50 39.01
C ASN A 875 18.30 -15.76 40.36
N ARG A 876 17.83 -16.38 41.44
CA ARG A 876 17.96 -15.85 42.80
C ARG A 876 19.42 -15.76 43.26
N ASP A 877 20.24 -16.76 42.92
CA ASP A 877 21.65 -16.81 43.29
C ASP A 877 22.48 -15.74 42.53
N LYS A 878 22.17 -15.46 41.26
CA LYS A 878 22.82 -14.38 40.49
C LYS A 878 22.47 -13.01 41.05
N ASN A 879 21.17 -12.75 41.26
CA ASN A 879 20.65 -11.47 41.69
C ASN A 879 21.22 -10.28 40.86
N ASP A 880 21.73 -9.24 41.52
CA ASP A 880 22.34 -8.05 40.91
C ASP A 880 23.81 -8.25 40.46
N SER A 881 24.36 -9.46 40.50
CA SER A 881 25.73 -9.74 40.06
C SER A 881 25.82 -9.87 38.54
N PHE A 882 26.99 -9.61 37.95
CA PHE A 882 27.23 -9.85 36.53
C PHE A 882 27.40 -11.35 36.27
N ALA A 883 26.81 -11.84 35.17
CA ALA A 883 26.89 -13.26 34.80
C ALA A 883 28.35 -13.74 34.62
N ALA A 884 29.24 -12.84 34.18
CA ALA A 884 30.65 -13.16 33.98
C ALA A 884 31.36 -13.56 35.28
N ASP A 885 31.06 -12.87 36.38
CA ASP A 885 31.74 -13.06 37.67
C ASP A 885 31.40 -14.42 38.29
N LEU A 886 30.18 -14.92 38.04
CA LEU A 886 29.68 -16.16 38.64
C LEU A 886 29.82 -17.38 37.72
N TYR A 887 29.67 -17.20 36.41
CA TYR A 887 29.46 -18.33 35.48
C TYR A 887 30.43 -18.41 34.31
N ALA A 888 31.19 -17.35 33.98
CA ALA A 888 32.07 -17.38 32.80
C ALA A 888 33.14 -18.48 32.85
N SER A 889 33.68 -18.77 34.04
CA SER A 889 34.71 -19.81 34.23
C SER A 889 34.27 -21.20 33.74
N LYS A 890 32.96 -21.47 33.73
CA LYS A 890 32.38 -22.73 33.22
C LYS A 890 31.69 -22.58 31.87
N MET A 891 31.04 -21.44 31.61
CA MET A 891 30.15 -21.29 30.46
C MET A 891 30.70 -20.46 29.30
N GLN A 892 31.83 -19.75 29.46
CA GLN A 892 32.36 -18.86 28.42
C GLN A 892 32.54 -19.56 27.07
N GLY A 893 33.21 -20.72 27.06
CA GLY A 893 33.41 -21.48 25.82
C GLY A 893 32.09 -21.91 25.17
N THR A 894 31.09 -22.27 25.98
CA THR A 894 29.74 -22.60 25.48
C THR A 894 29.05 -21.39 24.87
N TRP A 895 29.15 -20.22 25.50
CA TRP A 895 28.55 -18.99 24.97
C TRP A 895 29.21 -18.53 23.67
N GLU A 896 30.53 -18.66 23.57
CA GLU A 896 31.29 -18.38 22.34
C GLU A 896 30.91 -19.35 21.21
N LEU A 897 30.75 -20.64 21.53
CA LEU A 897 30.26 -21.64 20.60
C LEU A 897 28.84 -21.31 20.12
N TRP A 898 27.91 -21.03 21.03
CA TRP A 898 26.55 -20.62 20.67
C TRP A 898 26.51 -19.30 19.89
N ARG A 899 27.46 -18.40 20.11
CA ARG A 899 27.63 -17.20 19.30
C ARG A 899 28.03 -17.54 17.88
N SER A 900 29.01 -18.43 17.70
CA SER A 900 29.45 -18.88 16.37
C SER A 900 28.31 -19.56 15.59
N ALA A 901 27.44 -20.28 16.30
CA ALA A 901 26.23 -20.91 15.78
C ALA A 901 25.10 -19.93 15.41
N GLY A 902 25.18 -18.67 15.86
CA GLY A 902 24.12 -17.68 15.77
C GLY A 902 22.97 -17.82 16.78
N LEU A 903 23.06 -18.78 17.71
CA LEU A 903 22.13 -18.96 18.84
C LEU A 903 22.20 -17.80 19.85
N VAL A 904 23.41 -17.24 20.02
CA VAL A 904 23.68 -16.06 20.83
C VAL A 904 24.13 -14.91 19.92
N SER A 905 23.58 -13.71 20.12
CA SER A 905 24.02 -12.52 19.38
C SER A 905 25.35 -12.00 19.91
N ALA A 906 26.10 -11.22 19.12
CA ALA A 906 27.37 -10.62 19.58
C ALA A 906 27.15 -9.72 20.78
N ARG A 907 26.01 -9.04 20.81
CA ARG A 907 25.63 -8.17 21.93
C ARG A 907 25.31 -8.99 23.17
N LYS A 908 24.55 -10.09 23.04
CA LYS A 908 24.23 -10.99 24.15
C LYS A 908 25.48 -11.64 24.73
N LEU A 909 26.39 -12.14 23.88
CA LEU A 909 27.69 -12.67 24.33
C LEU A 909 28.48 -11.61 25.10
N ARG A 910 28.53 -10.38 24.57
CA ARG A 910 29.19 -9.27 25.26
C ARG A 910 28.56 -8.97 26.61
N HIS A 911 27.23 -9.03 26.74
CA HIS A 911 26.56 -8.85 28.03
C HIS A 911 26.90 -9.98 29.01
N LEU A 912 26.95 -11.24 28.53
CA LEU A 912 27.28 -12.41 29.36
C LEU A 912 28.72 -12.36 29.89
N LEU A 913 29.65 -11.84 29.10
CA LEU A 913 31.07 -11.69 29.46
C LEU A 913 31.42 -10.34 30.09
N MET A 914 30.46 -9.42 30.20
CA MET A 914 30.70 -8.09 30.74
C MET A 914 31.01 -8.18 32.23
N ARG A 915 32.06 -7.49 32.67
CA ARG A 915 32.36 -7.27 34.08
C ARG A 915 31.96 -5.86 34.51
N ALA A 916 31.79 -5.67 35.81
CA ALA A 916 31.31 -4.42 36.39
C ALA A 916 32.18 -3.20 36.02
N ASP A 917 33.49 -3.37 35.95
CA ASP A 917 34.47 -2.33 35.58
C ASP A 917 34.46 -1.96 34.09
N GLU A 918 33.81 -2.78 33.23
CA GLU A 918 33.78 -2.55 31.78
C GLU A 918 32.54 -1.83 31.29
N ILE A 919 31.49 -1.73 32.09
CA ILE A 919 30.19 -1.23 31.63
C ILE A 919 30.25 0.22 31.12
N ASN A 920 31.07 1.05 31.77
CA ASN A 920 31.26 2.45 31.40
C ASN A 920 31.90 2.62 30.02
N LYS A 921 32.65 1.63 29.52
CA LYS A 921 33.19 1.62 28.14
C LYS A 921 32.08 1.70 27.09
N TYR A 922 30.86 1.27 27.44
CA TYR A 922 29.69 1.22 26.54
C TYR A 922 28.58 2.21 26.93
N ALA A 923 28.84 3.13 27.86
CA ALA A 923 27.88 4.05 28.44
C ALA A 923 27.02 4.77 27.38
N THR A 924 27.65 5.41 26.39
CA THR A 924 26.96 6.14 25.31
C THR A 924 25.94 5.30 24.56
N GLY A 925 26.24 4.02 24.32
CA GLY A 925 25.33 3.09 23.64
C GLY A 925 24.11 2.73 24.49
N PHE A 926 24.26 2.68 25.81
CA PHE A 926 23.15 2.48 26.75
C PHE A 926 22.28 3.74 26.89
N VAL A 927 22.91 4.92 26.99
CA VAL A 927 22.21 6.21 27.03
C VAL A 927 21.38 6.43 25.76
N ASN A 928 21.98 6.25 24.57
CA ASN A 928 21.27 6.34 23.29
C ASN A 928 20.02 5.44 23.26
N ARG A 929 20.14 4.21 23.76
CA ARG A 929 19.04 3.25 23.77
C ARG A 929 17.90 3.64 24.70
N GLN A 930 18.14 4.42 25.75
CA GLN A 930 17.11 4.78 26.71
C GLN A 930 16.56 6.20 26.53
N LEU A 931 17.37 7.14 26.04
CA LEU A 931 17.00 8.55 25.96
C LEU A 931 16.74 9.02 24.52
N VAL A 932 17.44 8.46 23.52
CA VAL A 932 17.25 8.90 22.12
C VAL A 932 16.00 8.26 21.51
N GLU A 933 15.18 9.12 20.90
CA GLU A 933 14.00 8.75 20.15
C GLU A 933 14.27 8.79 18.65
N THR A 934 13.82 7.76 17.94
CA THR A 934 14.16 7.53 16.52
C THR A 934 12.95 7.48 15.62
N ARG A 935 11.73 7.53 16.19
CA ARG A 935 10.48 7.51 15.41
C ARG A 935 10.36 8.76 14.54
N GLN A 936 9.97 8.54 13.29
CA GLN A 936 9.81 9.59 12.30
C GLN A 936 8.83 10.69 12.75
N VAL A 937 7.72 10.34 13.40
CA VAL A 937 6.73 11.33 13.88
C VAL A 937 7.33 12.33 14.87
N ILE A 938 8.26 11.90 15.74
CA ILE A 938 8.91 12.79 16.71
C ILE A 938 9.91 13.69 16.01
N LYS A 939 10.72 13.16 15.09
CA LYS A 939 11.64 13.96 14.27
C LYS A 939 10.88 15.06 13.52
N LEU A 940 9.84 14.68 12.77
CA LEU A 940 9.00 15.62 12.03
C LEU A 940 8.31 16.64 12.93
N THR A 941 7.82 16.22 14.10
CA THR A 941 7.22 17.14 15.08
C THR A 941 8.24 18.15 15.57
N THR A 942 9.46 17.71 15.84
CA THR A 942 10.53 18.56 16.33
C THR A 942 11.04 19.52 15.24
N ASP A 943 11.16 19.05 14.00
CA ASP A 943 11.52 19.88 12.85
C ASP A 943 10.44 20.95 12.58
N VAL A 944 9.16 20.57 12.63
CA VAL A 944 8.05 21.53 12.48
C VAL A 944 8.02 22.53 13.64
N LEU A 945 8.12 22.09 14.90
CA LEU A 945 8.06 22.99 16.05
C LEU A 945 9.28 23.92 16.14
N SER A 946 10.48 23.45 15.77
CA SER A 946 11.69 24.29 15.75
C SER A 946 11.63 25.39 14.68
N SER A 947 10.85 25.20 13.61
CA SER A 947 10.56 26.27 12.65
C SER A 947 9.57 27.32 13.19
N LEU A 948 8.73 26.95 14.16
CA LEU A 948 7.69 27.80 14.73
C LEU A 948 8.15 28.54 15.99
N TYR A 949 9.11 27.98 16.72
CA TYR A 949 9.58 28.49 18.00
C TYR A 949 11.09 28.64 18.01
N ASP A 950 11.54 29.79 18.50
CA ASP A 950 12.95 30.14 18.67
C ASP A 950 13.63 29.16 19.66
N PRO A 951 14.67 28.42 19.24
CA PRO A 951 15.34 27.44 20.09
C PRO A 951 16.04 28.04 21.31
N GLU A 952 16.35 29.34 21.31
CA GLU A 952 16.87 30.02 22.52
C GLU A 952 15.77 30.25 23.56
N LYS A 953 14.50 30.30 23.14
CA LYS A 953 13.34 30.56 24.01
C LYS A 953 12.56 29.30 24.34
N THR A 954 12.56 28.31 23.46
CA THR A 954 11.79 27.08 23.58
C THR A 954 12.69 25.87 23.38
N GLN A 955 12.91 25.11 24.45
CA GLN A 955 13.58 23.82 24.37
C GLN A 955 12.59 22.74 23.93
N LEU A 956 12.94 21.96 22.92
CA LEU A 956 12.17 20.79 22.47
C LEU A 956 12.82 19.53 23.05
N ILE A 957 12.07 18.79 23.87
CA ILE A 957 12.56 17.66 24.65
C ILE A 957 11.83 16.38 24.23
N SER A 958 12.52 15.44 23.61
CA SER A 958 11.96 14.12 23.32
C SER A 958 12.06 13.21 24.55
N VAL A 959 10.92 12.66 24.99
CA VAL A 959 10.89 11.70 26.10
C VAL A 959 10.50 10.34 25.56
N LYS A 960 11.34 9.34 25.85
CA LYS A 960 11.10 7.98 25.38
C LYS A 960 9.96 7.34 26.16
N ALA A 961 8.94 6.86 25.44
CA ALA A 961 7.75 6.24 26.05
C ALA A 961 8.04 5.04 26.98
N ALA A 962 9.20 4.39 26.82
CA ALA A 962 9.63 3.32 27.71
C ALA A 962 9.83 3.81 29.16
N LEU A 963 10.28 5.05 29.36
CA LEU A 963 10.47 5.64 30.69
C LEU A 963 9.12 5.88 31.39
N SER A 964 8.17 6.51 30.69
CA SER A 964 6.80 6.72 31.20
C SER A 964 6.11 5.41 31.54
N HIS A 965 6.25 4.40 30.68
CA HIS A 965 5.74 3.05 30.93
C HIS A 965 6.38 2.40 32.16
N GLN A 966 7.71 2.42 32.26
CA GLN A 966 8.42 1.85 33.40
C GLN A 966 7.99 2.52 34.70
N LEU A 967 7.94 3.86 34.75
CA LEU A 967 7.53 4.59 35.94
C LEU A 967 6.10 4.21 36.37
N ARG A 968 5.15 4.11 35.42
CA ARG A 968 3.79 3.64 35.72
C ARG A 968 3.77 2.24 36.33
N THR A 969 4.53 1.30 35.77
CA THR A 969 4.55 -0.08 36.26
C THR A 969 5.11 -0.18 37.67
N GLU A 970 6.26 0.47 37.91
CA GLU A 970 6.94 0.45 39.21
C GLU A 970 6.09 1.13 40.31
N LEU A 971 5.39 2.22 39.96
CA LEU A 971 4.49 2.93 40.87
C LEU A 971 3.06 2.36 40.90
N LYS A 972 2.79 1.27 40.17
CA LYS A 972 1.47 0.62 40.06
C LYS A 972 0.33 1.58 39.65
N LEU A 973 0.63 2.56 38.80
CA LEU A 973 -0.37 3.50 38.28
C LEU A 973 -1.25 2.82 37.22
N PRO A 974 -2.57 2.69 37.42
CA PRO A 974 -3.43 1.95 36.51
C PRO A 974 -3.56 2.65 35.15
N LYS A 975 -3.68 1.85 34.09
CA LYS A 975 -3.91 2.29 32.71
C LYS A 975 -4.88 1.34 32.02
N LEU A 976 -6.17 1.68 32.05
CA LEU A 976 -7.25 0.91 31.42
C LEU A 976 -7.72 1.66 30.17
N ARG A 977 -7.30 1.20 28.99
CA ARG A 977 -7.62 1.88 27.72
C ARG A 977 -9.09 1.71 27.34
N GLU A 978 -9.70 0.64 27.82
CA GLU A 978 -11.10 0.28 27.60
C GLU A 978 -12.07 1.15 28.41
N LEU A 979 -11.57 1.82 29.46
CA LEU A 979 -12.40 2.65 30.33
C LEU A 979 -12.61 4.05 29.75
N ASN A 980 -11.53 4.71 29.32
CA ASN A 980 -11.54 6.07 28.76
C ASN A 980 -10.18 6.45 28.13
N ASP A 981 -10.16 7.62 27.49
CA ASP A 981 -8.98 8.20 26.84
C ASP A 981 -8.06 9.02 27.76
N TYR A 982 -8.40 9.17 29.06
CA TYR A 982 -7.66 10.05 29.99
C TYR A 982 -6.20 9.63 30.19
N HIS A 983 -5.90 8.36 29.95
CA HIS A 983 -4.55 7.85 30.04
C HIS A 983 -3.55 8.61 29.16
N HIS A 984 -3.99 9.14 28.01
CA HIS A 984 -3.16 10.00 27.15
C HIS A 984 -2.74 11.29 27.85
N ALA A 985 -3.66 11.95 28.58
CA ALA A 985 -3.34 13.17 29.31
C ALA A 985 -2.29 12.89 30.40
N LEU A 986 -2.47 11.81 31.16
CA LEU A 986 -1.52 11.42 32.19
C LEU A 986 -0.16 11.01 31.60
N ASP A 987 -0.14 10.34 30.44
CA ASP A 987 1.11 10.05 29.73
C ASP A 987 1.82 11.33 29.29
N ALA A 988 1.08 12.33 28.80
CA ALA A 988 1.63 13.64 28.46
C ALA A 988 2.18 14.39 29.69
N TYR A 989 1.55 14.24 30.86
CA TYR A 989 2.10 14.76 32.12
C TYR A 989 3.37 14.01 32.55
N LEU A 990 3.37 12.68 32.46
CA LEU A 990 4.55 11.87 32.78
C LEU A 990 5.74 12.24 31.88
N ALA A 991 5.50 12.47 30.59
CA ALA A 991 6.51 13.00 29.68
C ALA A 991 7.09 14.33 30.19
N ALA A 992 6.24 15.28 30.59
CA ALA A 992 6.70 16.55 31.14
C ALA A 992 7.46 16.41 32.46
N ARG A 993 6.97 15.57 33.38
CA ARG A 993 7.60 15.35 34.69
C ARG A 993 8.94 14.63 34.56
N ILE A 994 9.01 13.56 33.78
CA ILE A 994 10.25 12.82 33.51
C ILE A 994 11.25 13.70 32.75
N GLY A 995 10.80 14.41 31.71
CA GLY A 995 11.67 15.33 30.97
C GLY A 995 12.26 16.43 31.85
N THR A 996 11.46 17.00 32.76
CA THR A 996 11.93 17.99 33.74
C THR A 996 12.96 17.39 34.69
N TYR A 997 12.72 16.18 35.20
CA TYR A 997 13.68 15.46 36.03
C TYR A 997 14.98 15.18 35.27
N LEU A 998 14.93 14.73 34.01
CA LEU A 998 16.11 14.46 33.20
C LEU A 998 16.95 15.73 32.96
N LEU A 999 16.31 16.86 32.67
CA LEU A 999 16.98 18.15 32.49
C LEU A 999 17.75 18.56 33.76
N LYS A 1000 17.11 18.45 34.93
CA LYS A 1000 17.71 18.89 36.20
C LYS A 1000 18.77 17.91 36.70
N ARG A 1001 18.48 16.60 36.71
CA ARG A 1001 19.35 15.56 37.26
C ARG A 1001 20.51 15.18 36.34
N TYR A 1002 20.31 15.27 35.03
CA TYR A 1002 21.29 14.83 34.02
C TYR A 1002 21.55 15.91 32.94
N PRO A 1003 21.94 17.14 33.31
CA PRO A 1003 22.15 18.23 32.36
C PRO A 1003 23.26 17.92 31.33
N LYS A 1004 24.25 17.11 31.73
CA LYS A 1004 25.32 16.64 30.82
C LYS A 1004 24.81 15.72 29.69
N LEU A 1005 23.60 15.17 29.83
CA LEU A 1005 22.96 14.26 28.88
C LEU A 1005 21.93 14.95 27.96
N GLU A 1006 21.72 16.27 28.06
CA GLU A 1006 20.71 17.00 27.27
C GLU A 1006 20.78 16.68 25.78
N ARG A 1007 21.98 16.57 25.19
CA ARG A 1007 22.20 16.17 23.78
C ARG A 1007 21.45 14.93 23.29
N PHE A 1008 21.08 14.02 24.20
CA PHE A 1008 20.42 12.76 23.86
C PHE A 1008 18.90 12.91 23.77
N PHE A 1009 18.33 13.98 24.32
CA PHE A 1009 16.88 14.15 24.43
C PHE A 1009 16.40 15.60 24.20
N VAL A 1010 17.30 16.58 24.07
CA VAL A 1010 17.01 17.97 23.71
C VAL A 1010 17.47 18.20 22.28
N TYR A 1011 16.56 18.66 21.44
CA TYR A 1011 16.86 18.94 20.04
C TYR A 1011 17.88 20.08 19.88
N GLY A 1012 18.74 20.01 18.86
CA GLY A 1012 19.69 21.07 18.53
C GLY A 1012 21.02 21.03 19.30
N GLN A 1013 21.17 20.19 20.33
CA GLN A 1013 22.40 20.12 21.12
C GLN A 1013 23.34 18.98 20.67
N TYR A 1014 24.19 19.20 19.66
CA TYR A 1014 25.02 18.16 19.03
C TYR A 1014 26.51 18.13 19.47
N LYS A 1015 26.83 18.46 20.73
CA LYS A 1015 28.25 18.47 21.18
C LYS A 1015 28.89 17.06 21.15
N VAL A 1016 30.23 16.96 21.05
CA VAL A 1016 31.01 15.70 21.11
C VAL A 1016 30.89 15.06 22.49
N ALA A 1017 30.55 13.77 22.55
CA ALA A 1017 30.29 13.07 23.81
C ALA A 1017 31.57 12.97 24.65
N PRO A 1018 31.61 13.55 25.87
CA PRO A 1018 32.67 13.22 26.82
C PRO A 1018 32.57 11.74 27.20
N GLN A 1019 33.64 11.17 27.75
CA GLN A 1019 33.58 9.86 28.37
C GLN A 1019 32.55 9.90 29.50
N LEU A 1020 31.48 9.13 29.36
CA LEU A 1020 30.39 9.07 30.33
C LEU A 1020 30.76 8.06 31.42
N ASP A 1021 30.97 8.54 32.63
CA ASP A 1021 31.06 7.72 33.83
C ASP A 1021 29.73 7.82 34.59
N LEU A 1022 28.90 6.78 34.45
CA LEU A 1022 27.57 6.74 35.05
C LEU A 1022 27.47 5.54 35.97
N ARG A 1023 27.08 5.77 37.23
CA ARG A 1023 26.84 4.69 38.21
C ARG A 1023 25.71 3.74 37.79
N ARG A 1024 24.74 4.24 37.01
CA ARG A 1024 23.62 3.46 36.49
C ARG A 1024 23.07 4.05 35.20
N PHE A 1025 22.44 3.20 34.41
CA PHE A 1025 21.79 3.56 33.15
C PHE A 1025 20.27 3.49 33.26
N ASN A 1026 19.70 3.01 34.36
CA ASN A 1026 18.27 3.09 34.64
C ASN A 1026 17.91 4.47 35.22
N PHE A 1027 17.57 5.41 34.34
CA PHE A 1027 17.47 6.84 34.68
C PHE A 1027 16.34 7.20 35.65
N ILE A 1028 15.29 6.37 35.75
CA ILE A 1028 14.16 6.62 36.66
C ILE A 1028 14.22 5.78 37.95
N HIS A 1029 15.26 4.98 38.16
CA HIS A 1029 15.39 4.11 39.32
C HIS A 1029 15.33 4.88 40.64
N ASP A 1030 16.01 6.04 40.71
CA ASP A 1030 16.03 6.90 41.90
C ASP A 1030 14.60 7.36 42.27
N LEU A 1031 13.73 7.60 41.28
CA LEU A 1031 12.34 8.03 41.50
C LEU A 1031 11.47 6.94 42.17
N VAL A 1032 11.89 5.67 42.05
CA VAL A 1032 11.11 4.52 42.52
C VAL A 1032 11.53 4.09 43.93
N LEU A 1033 12.83 4.11 44.25
CA LEU A 1033 13.36 3.60 45.52
C LEU A 1033 13.67 4.68 46.55
N ASP A 1034 14.24 5.82 46.13
CA ASP A 1034 14.74 6.81 47.08
C ASP A 1034 13.57 7.59 47.68
N LYS A 1035 13.65 7.92 48.97
CA LYS A 1035 12.63 8.76 49.63
C LYS A 1035 12.60 10.16 49.01
N GLN A 1036 13.78 10.72 48.78
CA GLN A 1036 13.97 12.03 48.16
C GLN A 1036 15.14 11.97 47.18
N VAL A 1037 14.96 12.58 46.01
CA VAL A 1037 16.03 12.75 45.03
C VAL A 1037 16.40 14.21 44.99
N ILE A 1038 17.64 14.50 45.38
CA ILE A 1038 18.20 15.85 45.46
C ILE A 1038 19.26 16.00 44.37
N ASP A 1039 19.29 17.17 43.74
CA ASP A 1039 20.36 17.55 42.84
C ASP A 1039 21.66 17.79 43.63
N PRO A 1040 22.76 17.09 43.29
CA PRO A 1040 23.98 17.12 44.09
C PRO A 1040 24.76 18.43 43.95
N ASP A 1041 24.56 19.16 42.84
CA ASP A 1041 25.29 20.39 42.54
C ASP A 1041 24.55 21.63 43.10
N THR A 1042 23.21 21.62 43.06
CA THR A 1042 22.37 22.76 43.45
C THR A 1042 21.65 22.58 44.79
N GLY A 1043 21.55 21.37 45.30
CA GLY A 1043 20.77 21.04 46.51
C GLY A 1043 19.25 21.09 46.30
N GLU A 1044 18.77 21.25 45.06
CA GLU A 1044 17.34 21.31 44.76
C GLU A 1044 16.65 19.95 44.96
N LEU A 1045 15.48 19.92 45.62
CA LEU A 1045 14.64 18.73 45.72
C LEU A 1045 13.94 18.47 44.38
N LEU A 1046 14.35 17.43 43.67
CA LEU A 1046 13.82 17.06 42.36
C LEU A 1046 12.57 16.19 42.45
N TRP A 1047 12.52 15.30 43.44
CA TRP A 1047 11.45 14.33 43.66
C TRP A 1047 11.33 13.98 45.15
N ASP A 1048 10.10 14.00 45.66
CA ASP A 1048 9.75 13.43 46.96
C ASP A 1048 8.76 12.28 46.73
N ARG A 1049 9.19 11.06 47.03
CA ARG A 1049 8.45 9.86 46.61
C ARG A 1049 7.04 9.82 47.16
N GLU A 1050 6.84 10.20 48.42
CA GLU A 1050 5.51 10.15 49.04
C GLU A 1050 4.59 11.24 48.48
N ALA A 1051 5.09 12.48 48.42
CA ALA A 1051 4.31 13.61 47.93
C ALA A 1051 4.02 13.51 46.42
N ASP A 1052 4.99 13.10 45.61
CA ASP A 1052 4.84 12.95 44.17
C ASP A 1052 3.94 11.78 43.77
N ILE A 1053 4.02 10.63 44.46
CA ILE A 1053 3.08 9.51 44.23
C ILE A 1053 1.66 9.96 44.57
N LYS A 1054 1.46 10.59 45.74
CA LYS A 1054 0.13 11.11 46.13
C LYS A 1054 -0.41 12.13 45.12
N TYR A 1055 0.46 12.96 44.55
CA TYR A 1055 0.09 13.90 43.49
C TYR A 1055 -0.28 13.19 42.19
N LEU A 1056 0.49 12.18 41.77
CA LEU A 1056 0.17 11.33 40.61
C LEU A 1056 -1.15 10.59 40.78
N GLU A 1057 -1.41 10.03 41.95
CA GLU A 1057 -2.67 9.38 42.30
C GLU A 1057 -3.84 10.37 42.29
N HIS A 1058 -3.63 11.60 42.79
CA HIS A 1058 -4.61 12.68 42.70
C HIS A 1058 -4.94 13.01 41.25
N LEU A 1059 -3.93 13.18 40.38
CA LEU A 1059 -4.13 13.45 38.96
C LEU A 1059 -4.86 12.29 38.26
N ASN A 1060 -4.49 11.05 38.59
CA ASN A 1060 -5.13 9.85 38.04
C ASN A 1060 -6.58 9.67 38.55
N GLY A 1061 -6.89 10.21 39.74
CA GLY A 1061 -8.22 10.24 40.34
C GLY A 1061 -9.12 11.40 39.88
N LEU A 1062 -8.64 12.27 38.97
CA LEU A 1062 -9.46 13.35 38.44
C LEU A 1062 -10.65 12.81 37.65
N LYS A 1063 -11.86 13.12 38.12
CA LYS A 1063 -13.12 12.68 37.48
C LYS A 1063 -13.39 13.39 36.15
N HIS A 1064 -12.92 14.63 36.03
CA HIS A 1064 -13.13 15.47 34.86
C HIS A 1064 -11.80 15.94 34.30
N LEU A 1065 -11.49 15.49 33.08
CA LEU A 1065 -10.38 15.96 32.27
C LEU A 1065 -10.91 16.53 30.96
N LEU A 1066 -10.21 17.53 30.42
CA LEU A 1066 -10.64 18.18 29.19
C LEU A 1066 -10.35 17.26 28.01
N VAL A 1067 -11.37 16.54 27.54
CA VAL A 1067 -11.32 15.76 26.30
C VAL A 1067 -12.05 16.53 25.21
N THR A 1068 -11.36 16.80 24.12
CA THR A 1068 -11.91 17.50 22.97
C THR A 1068 -11.84 16.61 21.74
N HIS A 1069 -12.88 16.62 20.92
CA HIS A 1069 -12.90 15.94 19.64
C HIS A 1069 -12.67 16.94 18.51
N GLU A 1070 -11.97 16.51 17.47
CA GLU A 1070 -11.90 17.24 16.21
C GLU A 1070 -13.30 17.43 15.64
N VAL A 1071 -13.67 18.69 15.42
CA VAL A 1071 -14.88 19.07 14.70
C VAL A 1071 -14.51 19.11 13.22
N PHE A 1072 -15.24 18.35 12.39
CA PHE A 1072 -15.01 18.30 10.96
C PHE A 1072 -16.33 18.25 10.18
N GLU A 1073 -16.25 18.60 8.90
CA GLU A 1073 -17.32 18.37 7.93
C GLU A 1073 -16.96 17.11 7.11
N ASP A 1074 -17.91 16.20 6.93
CA ASP A 1074 -17.70 15.02 6.10
C ASP A 1074 -17.82 15.37 4.60
N HIS A 1075 -16.86 14.87 3.82
CA HIS A 1075 -16.74 15.06 2.37
C HIS A 1075 -16.54 13.73 1.62
N GLY A 1076 -16.87 12.61 2.27
CA GLY A 1076 -16.74 11.25 1.75
C GLY A 1076 -17.78 10.86 0.70
N ALA A 1077 -18.19 9.59 0.72
CA ALA A 1077 -19.19 9.07 -0.20
C ALA A 1077 -20.54 9.77 0.00
N LEU A 1078 -21.32 9.97 -1.07
CA LEU A 1078 -22.65 10.59 -0.96
C LEU A 1078 -23.68 9.64 -0.30
N PHE A 1079 -23.57 8.35 -0.61
CA PHE A 1079 -24.45 7.26 -0.21
C PHE A 1079 -23.84 5.90 -0.58
N ASP A 1080 -24.47 4.80 -0.14
CA ASP A 1080 -24.08 3.43 -0.51
C ASP A 1080 -24.19 3.21 -2.02
N GLN A 1081 -23.22 2.51 -2.61
CA GLN A 1081 -23.13 2.33 -4.06
C GLN A 1081 -24.11 1.31 -4.64
N THR A 1082 -24.74 0.51 -3.79
CA THR A 1082 -25.71 -0.51 -4.21
C THR A 1082 -27.00 0.13 -4.69
N ILE A 1083 -27.43 -0.21 -5.91
CA ILE A 1083 -28.75 0.15 -6.41
C ILE A 1083 -29.73 -0.95 -5.97
N TYR A 1084 -30.70 -0.58 -5.13
CA TYR A 1084 -31.75 -1.48 -4.70
C TYR A 1084 -32.93 -1.45 -5.68
N PRO A 1085 -33.61 -2.60 -5.89
CA PRO A 1085 -34.79 -2.67 -6.76
C PRO A 1085 -35.98 -1.91 -6.14
N ALA A 1086 -36.91 -1.49 -6.99
CA ALA A 1086 -38.11 -0.71 -6.61
C ALA A 1086 -38.94 -1.33 -5.48
N ARG A 1087 -39.06 -2.67 -5.44
CA ARG A 1087 -39.77 -3.39 -4.36
C ARG A 1087 -39.22 -3.10 -2.95
N LYS A 1088 -37.94 -2.72 -2.85
CA LYS A 1088 -37.33 -2.36 -1.56
C LYS A 1088 -37.63 -0.92 -1.13
N ALA A 1089 -38.21 -0.08 -2.01
CA ALA A 1089 -38.60 1.29 -1.69
C ALA A 1089 -39.69 1.37 -0.61
N GLN A 1090 -40.48 0.32 -0.44
CA GLN A 1090 -41.51 0.24 0.61
C GLN A 1090 -40.90 0.13 2.02
N ASN A 1091 -39.74 -0.52 2.15
CA ASN A 1091 -39.12 -0.82 3.45
C ASN A 1091 -37.78 -0.08 3.66
N LYS A 1092 -37.35 0.74 2.69
CA LYS A 1092 -36.12 1.53 2.75
C LYS A 1092 -36.33 2.90 2.12
N LYS A 1093 -35.79 3.94 2.75
CA LYS A 1093 -35.74 5.28 2.14
C LYS A 1093 -34.68 5.31 1.04
N LEU A 1094 -35.13 5.20 -0.21
CA LEU A 1094 -34.26 5.18 -1.38
C LEU A 1094 -34.00 6.59 -1.94
N ILE A 1095 -32.86 6.75 -2.59
CA ILE A 1095 -32.44 7.97 -3.28
C ILE A 1095 -32.52 7.69 -4.79
N PRO A 1096 -33.22 8.52 -5.58
CA PRO A 1096 -33.32 8.37 -7.03
C PRO A 1096 -31.96 8.20 -7.71
N THR A 1097 -31.87 7.25 -8.64
CA THR A 1097 -30.63 7.01 -9.42
C THR A 1097 -30.28 8.19 -10.35
N LYS A 1098 -31.30 8.94 -10.78
CA LYS A 1098 -31.21 10.15 -11.60
C LYS A 1098 -32.38 11.09 -11.28
N GLN A 1099 -32.22 12.37 -11.62
CA GLN A 1099 -33.31 13.32 -11.60
C GLN A 1099 -34.45 12.84 -12.50
N GLY A 1100 -35.68 12.89 -12.00
CA GLY A 1100 -36.87 12.46 -12.74
C GLY A 1100 -37.05 10.94 -12.88
N ARG A 1101 -36.31 10.12 -12.11
CA ARG A 1101 -36.52 8.67 -11.98
C ARG A 1101 -37.08 8.35 -10.60
N ASP A 1102 -38.37 8.08 -10.52
CA ASP A 1102 -39.04 7.71 -9.27
C ASP A 1102 -38.49 6.39 -8.72
N THR A 1103 -38.18 6.36 -7.41
CA THR A 1103 -37.74 5.17 -6.69
C THR A 1103 -38.79 4.05 -6.66
N ALA A 1104 -40.08 4.39 -6.76
CA ALA A 1104 -41.16 3.40 -6.84
C ALA A 1104 -41.14 2.61 -8.17
N ILE A 1105 -40.51 3.15 -9.20
CA ILE A 1105 -40.40 2.53 -10.53
C ILE A 1105 -38.99 1.96 -10.75
N TYR A 1106 -37.97 2.74 -10.44
CA TYR A 1106 -36.57 2.45 -10.79
C TYR A 1106 -35.71 2.00 -9.60
N GLY A 1107 -36.25 1.99 -8.39
CA GLY A 1107 -35.45 1.80 -7.18
C GLY A 1107 -34.45 2.94 -6.97
N GLY A 1108 -33.40 2.68 -6.20
CA GLY A 1108 -32.48 3.75 -5.81
C GLY A 1108 -31.34 3.32 -4.89
N TYR A 1109 -30.51 4.29 -4.55
CA TYR A 1109 -29.43 4.12 -3.56
C TYR A 1109 -29.98 4.21 -2.14
N SER A 1110 -29.24 3.72 -1.14
CA SER A 1110 -29.56 3.86 0.29
C SER A 1110 -28.40 4.47 1.07
N GLY A 1111 -28.59 4.68 2.38
CA GLY A 1111 -27.49 5.09 3.27
C GLY A 1111 -26.98 6.50 2.96
N GLN A 1112 -27.88 7.50 2.95
CA GLN A 1112 -27.46 8.88 2.68
C GLN A 1112 -26.49 9.39 3.75
N ASN A 1113 -25.30 9.81 3.34
CA ASN A 1113 -24.31 10.36 4.26
C ASN A 1113 -24.56 11.83 4.55
N THR A 1114 -24.27 12.22 5.80
CA THR A 1114 -24.46 13.56 6.34
C THR A 1114 -23.13 14.27 6.43
N ALA A 1115 -23.05 15.51 5.96
CA ALA A 1115 -21.83 16.31 6.03
C ALA A 1115 -21.66 16.95 7.41
N TYR A 1116 -22.73 17.57 7.89
CA TYR A 1116 -22.81 18.23 9.20
C TYR A 1116 -24.28 18.41 9.61
N LEU A 1117 -24.50 18.82 10.86
CA LEU A 1117 -25.82 19.11 11.41
C LEU A 1117 -26.06 20.63 11.47
N ALA A 1118 -27.30 21.03 11.19
CA ALA A 1118 -27.77 22.41 11.30
C ALA A 1118 -28.94 22.49 12.28
N ILE A 1119 -28.93 23.47 13.17
CA ILE A 1119 -30.10 23.79 14.00
C ILE A 1119 -31.03 24.72 13.22
N VAL A 1120 -32.33 24.48 13.29
CA VAL A 1120 -33.37 25.34 12.69
C VAL A 1120 -34.41 25.69 13.75
N LYS A 1121 -34.88 26.94 13.74
CA LYS A 1121 -35.98 27.37 14.61
C LYS A 1121 -37.29 27.24 13.86
N VAL A 1122 -38.20 26.47 14.45
CA VAL A 1122 -39.51 26.14 13.88
C VAL A 1122 -40.57 26.96 14.62
N HIS A 1123 -41.27 27.88 13.94
CA HIS A 1123 -42.41 28.60 14.52
C HIS A 1123 -43.70 27.85 14.21
N ASP A 1124 -44.23 27.19 15.24
CA ASP A 1124 -45.57 26.60 15.29
C ASP A 1124 -46.38 27.36 16.38
N LYS A 1125 -47.29 26.71 17.10
CA LYS A 1125 -47.94 27.30 18.29
C LYS A 1125 -46.95 27.71 19.39
N VAL A 1126 -45.86 26.96 19.52
CA VAL A 1126 -44.71 27.26 20.39
C VAL A 1126 -43.46 27.11 19.57
N ASP A 1127 -42.55 28.09 19.68
CA ASP A 1127 -41.25 28.05 19.03
C ASP A 1127 -40.41 26.90 19.58
N TYR A 1128 -39.85 26.06 18.71
CA TYR A 1128 -38.90 25.03 19.12
C TYR A 1128 -37.69 24.93 18.17
N LEU A 1129 -36.58 24.40 18.68
CA LEU A 1129 -35.37 24.14 17.91
C LEU A 1129 -35.36 22.70 17.40
N LYS A 1130 -34.88 22.52 16.17
CA LYS A 1130 -34.78 21.19 15.55
C LYS A 1130 -33.43 21.01 14.88
N VAL A 1131 -32.83 19.84 15.08
CA VAL A 1131 -31.57 19.46 14.43
C VAL A 1131 -31.88 18.80 13.08
N MET A 1132 -31.26 19.31 12.03
CA MET A 1132 -31.46 18.88 10.65
C MET A 1132 -30.11 18.48 10.03
N ALA A 1133 -30.05 17.26 9.49
CA ALA A 1133 -28.88 16.78 8.76
C ALA A 1133 -28.77 17.44 7.38
N VAL A 1134 -27.61 18.04 7.09
CA VAL A 1134 -27.23 18.52 5.75
C VAL A 1134 -26.52 17.38 5.01
N PRO A 1135 -27.13 16.81 3.95
CA PRO A 1135 -26.52 15.69 3.22
C PRO A 1135 -25.27 16.12 2.44
N ILE A 1136 -24.28 15.23 2.30
CA ILE A 1136 -23.05 15.53 1.52
C ILE A 1136 -23.40 15.94 0.07
N ARG A 1137 -24.43 15.36 -0.53
CA ARG A 1137 -24.84 15.60 -1.92
C ARG A 1137 -25.28 17.04 -2.24
N VAL A 1138 -25.52 17.88 -1.22
CA VAL A 1138 -25.91 19.29 -1.42
C VAL A 1138 -24.85 20.29 -0.96
N VAL A 1139 -23.75 19.83 -0.36
CA VAL A 1139 -22.72 20.69 0.25
C VAL A 1139 -22.07 21.60 -0.78
N SER A 1140 -21.87 21.11 -2.01
CA SER A 1140 -21.29 21.92 -3.09
C SER A 1140 -22.19 23.11 -3.43
N GLU A 1141 -23.50 22.90 -3.56
CA GLU A 1141 -24.44 23.99 -3.79
C GLU A 1141 -24.51 24.91 -2.56
N VAL A 1142 -24.56 24.37 -1.34
CA VAL A 1142 -24.54 25.18 -0.10
C VAL A 1142 -23.32 26.09 -0.07
N ASN A 1143 -22.13 25.57 -0.38
CA ASN A 1143 -20.89 26.35 -0.41
C ASN A 1143 -20.88 27.41 -1.50
N GLN A 1144 -21.48 27.14 -2.66
CA GLN A 1144 -21.67 28.15 -3.70
C GLN A 1144 -22.58 29.28 -3.22
N GLN A 1145 -23.69 28.95 -2.54
CA GLN A 1145 -24.60 29.96 -1.98
C GLN A 1145 -23.94 30.74 -0.84
N ARG A 1146 -23.14 30.08 0.00
CA ARG A 1146 -22.35 30.72 1.07
C ARG A 1146 -21.41 31.80 0.53
N LYS A 1147 -20.79 31.57 -0.64
CA LYS A 1147 -19.95 32.57 -1.32
C LYS A 1147 -20.73 33.81 -1.78
N LEU A 1148 -22.04 33.69 -2.02
CA LEU A 1148 -22.93 34.81 -2.34
C LEU A 1148 -23.43 35.55 -1.08
N GLY A 1149 -23.10 35.05 0.11
CA GLY A 1149 -23.44 35.65 1.40
C GLY A 1149 -24.40 34.81 2.24
N LEU A 1150 -24.46 35.11 3.54
CA LEU A 1150 -25.23 34.36 4.54
C LEU A 1150 -26.73 34.26 4.20
N ALA A 1151 -27.31 35.29 3.59
CA ALA A 1151 -28.72 35.30 3.20
C ALA A 1151 -29.05 34.26 2.12
N ALA A 1152 -28.18 34.12 1.11
CA ALA A 1152 -28.34 33.15 0.02
C ALA A 1152 -28.22 31.71 0.54
N GLU A 1153 -27.26 31.46 1.44
CA GLU A 1153 -27.12 30.17 2.13
C GLU A 1153 -28.40 29.83 2.92
N LYS A 1154 -28.93 30.77 3.72
CA LYS A 1154 -30.16 30.58 4.49
C LYS A 1154 -31.36 30.26 3.59
N ALA A 1155 -31.51 30.98 2.47
CA ALA A 1155 -32.61 30.75 1.53
C ALA A 1155 -32.53 29.34 0.92
N TYR A 1156 -31.34 28.88 0.55
CA TYR A 1156 -31.13 27.55 -0.01
C TYR A 1156 -31.40 26.43 1.01
N LEU A 1157 -30.88 26.56 2.24
CA LEU A 1157 -31.13 25.59 3.31
C LEU A 1157 -32.61 25.56 3.70
N LYS A 1158 -33.30 26.71 3.72
CA LYS A 1158 -34.75 26.76 3.91
C LYS A 1158 -35.48 25.96 2.83
N LYS A 1159 -35.13 26.13 1.56
CA LYS A 1159 -35.68 25.34 0.44
C LYS A 1159 -35.42 23.84 0.60
N LEU A 1160 -34.24 23.46 1.10
CA LEU A 1160 -33.86 22.06 1.33
C LEU A 1160 -34.66 21.40 2.45
N PHE A 1161 -34.90 22.12 3.56
CA PHE A 1161 -35.53 21.56 4.76
C PHE A 1161 -37.05 21.63 4.74
N LEU A 1162 -37.64 22.61 4.04
CA LEU A 1162 -39.09 22.83 4.04
C LEU A 1162 -39.93 21.59 3.68
N PRO A 1163 -39.61 20.80 2.62
CA PRO A 1163 -40.42 19.62 2.28
C PRO A 1163 -40.40 18.55 3.39
N LYS A 1164 -39.24 18.35 4.03
CA LYS A 1164 -39.08 17.36 5.11
C LYS A 1164 -39.87 17.74 6.37
N LEU A 1165 -39.97 19.04 6.63
CA LEU A 1165 -40.74 19.56 7.76
C LEU A 1165 -42.25 19.44 7.48
N GLN A 1166 -42.68 19.73 6.25
CA GLN A 1166 -44.09 19.61 5.84
C GLN A 1166 -44.60 18.16 5.89
N GLU A 1167 -43.81 17.19 5.42
CA GLU A 1167 -44.14 15.75 5.46
C GLU A 1167 -44.39 15.25 6.91
N GLN A 1168 -43.67 15.80 7.89
CA GLN A 1168 -43.85 15.45 9.30
C GLN A 1168 -45.06 16.15 9.94
N ILE A 1169 -45.40 17.36 9.49
CA ILE A 1169 -46.55 18.13 9.99
C ILE A 1169 -47.87 17.58 9.41
N SER A 1170 -47.86 16.99 8.21
CA SER A 1170 -49.06 16.37 7.61
C SER A 1170 -49.58 15.12 8.35
N HIS A 1171 -48.79 14.55 9.27
CA HIS A 1171 -49.24 13.48 10.17
C HIS A 1171 -49.89 14.00 11.46
N THR A 1172 -49.99 15.32 11.64
CA THR A 1172 -50.73 15.99 12.72
C THR A 1172 -51.94 16.73 12.15
N ILE A 1173 -53.09 16.62 12.84
CA ILE A 1173 -54.47 16.85 12.34
C ILE A 1173 -54.81 18.32 11.93
N ASN A 1174 -53.85 19.22 11.72
CA ASN A 1174 -54.17 20.57 11.21
C ASN A 1174 -53.07 21.15 10.31
N PRO A 1175 -53.38 21.58 9.06
CA PRO A 1175 -52.44 22.25 8.18
C PRO A 1175 -52.31 23.73 8.59
N ILE A 1176 -51.50 24.03 9.60
CA ILE A 1176 -51.16 25.42 9.95
C ILE A 1176 -50.01 25.90 9.05
N LYS A 1177 -50.16 27.09 8.46
CA LYS A 1177 -49.11 27.86 7.79
C LYS A 1177 -48.00 28.20 8.79
N SER A 1178 -47.10 27.27 9.03
CA SER A 1178 -45.93 27.47 9.89
C SER A 1178 -44.82 28.21 9.12
N VAL A 1179 -44.32 29.29 9.71
CA VAL A 1179 -43.23 30.12 9.17
C VAL A 1179 -41.95 29.75 9.93
N PHE A 1180 -40.78 29.71 9.29
CA PHE A 1180 -39.54 29.28 9.94
C PHE A 1180 -38.40 30.28 9.73
N SER A 1181 -37.56 30.43 10.76
CA SER A 1181 -36.32 31.23 10.73
C SER A 1181 -35.10 30.34 10.99
N LEU A 1182 -34.03 30.54 10.22
CA LEU A 1182 -32.80 29.75 10.35
C LEU A 1182 -31.89 30.41 11.40
N ILE A 1183 -31.67 29.72 12.52
CA ILE A 1183 -30.69 30.09 13.56
C ILE A 1183 -29.51 29.13 13.44
N PHE A 1184 -28.35 29.63 13.01
CA PHE A 1184 -27.17 28.78 12.85
C PHE A 1184 -26.50 28.50 14.20
N ILE A 1185 -26.40 27.22 14.54
CA ILE A 1185 -25.36 26.68 15.43
C ILE A 1185 -24.85 25.41 14.74
N PHE A 1186 -23.57 25.37 14.37
CA PHE A 1186 -22.94 24.24 13.71
C PHE A 1186 -22.36 23.29 14.77
N TYR A 1187 -22.68 22.00 14.68
CA TYR A 1187 -21.95 20.95 15.38
C TYR A 1187 -21.51 19.89 14.36
N GLY A 1188 -20.20 19.72 14.19
CA GLY A 1188 -19.62 18.56 13.53
C GLY A 1188 -19.47 17.44 14.55
N LEU A 1189 -20.46 16.57 14.65
CA LEU A 1189 -20.42 15.33 15.43
C LEU A 1189 -20.90 14.20 14.54
N ASN A 1190 -20.02 13.24 14.25
CA ASN A 1190 -20.37 12.00 13.56
C ASN A 1190 -20.73 10.95 14.62
N LEU A 1191 -22.02 10.67 14.81
CA LEU A 1191 -22.47 9.57 15.66
C LEU A 1191 -22.33 8.27 14.87
N ALA A 1192 -21.19 7.60 15.00
CA ALA A 1192 -21.00 6.26 14.47
C ALA A 1192 -21.90 5.28 15.25
N GLY A 1193 -22.94 4.76 14.57
CA GLY A 1193 -23.64 3.49 14.80
C GLY A 1193 -23.95 3.06 16.25
N GLY A 1194 -25.24 3.08 16.61
CA GLY A 1194 -25.79 2.24 17.67
C GLY A 1194 -26.35 3.00 18.88
N SER A 1195 -27.69 3.05 18.95
CA SER A 1195 -28.58 3.26 20.12
C SER A 1195 -28.31 4.36 21.17
N SER A 1196 -27.27 5.17 21.06
CA SER A 1196 -26.86 6.12 22.09
C SER A 1196 -27.26 7.58 21.82
N GLY A 1197 -27.83 7.87 20.64
CA GLY A 1197 -28.23 9.23 20.24
C GLY A 1197 -29.37 9.86 21.05
N GLU A 1198 -30.14 9.07 21.81
CA GLU A 1198 -31.28 9.59 22.60
C GLU A 1198 -30.89 10.16 23.98
N LYS A 1199 -29.68 9.89 24.50
CA LYS A 1199 -29.35 10.25 25.89
C LYS A 1199 -28.60 11.57 26.10
N LEU A 1200 -28.07 12.20 25.05
CA LEU A 1200 -27.25 13.43 25.21
C LEU A 1200 -28.04 14.74 25.06
N PHE A 1201 -29.29 14.68 24.61
CA PHE A 1201 -30.10 15.87 24.32
C PHE A 1201 -31.16 16.20 25.39
N GLY A 1202 -31.12 15.54 26.55
CA GLY A 1202 -31.98 15.87 27.71
C GLY A 1202 -31.49 17.05 28.57
N CYS A 1203 -30.47 17.80 28.14
CA CYS A 1203 -29.89 18.92 28.90
C CYS A 1203 -29.74 20.22 28.08
N LEU A 1204 -30.39 20.31 26.91
CA LEU A 1204 -30.69 21.55 26.19
C LEU A 1204 -32.21 21.67 26.10
#